data_AF-A0A4X2LJT7-F1
#
_entry.id   AF-A0A4X2LJT7-F1
#
_cell.length_a   1.000
_cell.length_b   1.000
_cell.length_c   1.000
_cell.angle_alpha   90.00
_cell.angle_beta   90.00
_cell.angle_gamma   90.00
#
_symmetry.space_group_name_H-M   'P 1'
#
loop_
_entity.id
_entity.type
_entity.pdbx_description
1 polymer ?
#
loop_
_entity_poly.entity_id
_entity_poly.type
_entity_poly.pdbx_seq_one_letter_code
_entity_poly.pdbx_strand_id
1 'polypeptide(L)'
;MFTAGTESLLLQAREIQDEELKKFCSRITGLLQKEDFGNETIDCLQRLFLIVSATKYSRKLEKKFVELLLSALYFPKSPEQVQVLCAAIVREISPSENLTLSHDHIQNIKLLSLVSSILLAQGDKRNEVRDVGLRVTKVFEGRQPEGQSLRYLLPVLSKVITLSPKVLKEDQINLLNKRLIDWLRYASIQQGIAQTSGGFFSNPWARQPGPITEVDGAVATDFFTVLSVGQHYTEDQWLNMQAFSMLRKWLLYSGNDGTDSPDSDDKSELEGSIMSMVSATSTSSRLLPPKERLRENAFEYCQRLIEQSNRRALKKPDHELQKACLVEAVIMLDLLCRQDSSFIYRTLSCLKILHGRLCGDPTYVRALLPVAQFFLNHSEAAAVDSEAVYQHLFTNIPSELFYNSMLAFEFIQFCRENIHFFNGNLSIFRSNFPNLFKFLAWNSASLISEFVDILPVFINASTAIEILHVLLDLPCLTAALDLYLRSSSPTTEKPLWDPTLKPTSCLDGFRDPHYKALFQYLLRTKARGIIKGLTPLHQLLKPMASCSRVVQCAETVPILIQLFFTVVTEFADGTLINQLVVLLLERSDLLFDVPQFKAAVHRVMSSQLLVLCKLHPSLVVELSKELLEFTGTISNIDSKENIFTNVVWAVGEYLSVVYDRRCTVELINKFFEALEALLFEITQFRPSATLPKCCPRVITVLMTTLTKLVSRSQDLIPRVFLFLSKVRSFAESPAMTSVYSEEDTETILTRATELMNLLKMPSVAQFVLTPSVEVSNPRYHLDTNTSLPLALRMVSQLVEKEAGLLPG
;
A
#
# COMPACT_ATOMS: atom_id res chain seq x y z
N MET A 1 -11.11 13.65 -8.57
CA MET A 1 -10.45 14.91 -8.16
C MET A 1 -11.52 15.87 -7.70
N PHE A 2 -11.26 16.59 -6.61
CA PHE A 2 -12.16 17.63 -6.13
C PHE A 2 -12.15 18.80 -7.12
N THR A 3 -13.20 19.63 -7.10
CA THR A 3 -13.17 20.89 -7.85
C THR A 3 -12.14 21.83 -7.22
N ALA A 4 -11.51 22.70 -8.01
CA ALA A 4 -10.50 23.65 -7.50
C ALA A 4 -11.01 24.51 -6.33
N GLY A 5 -12.31 24.85 -6.32
CA GLY A 5 -12.93 25.55 -5.20
C GLY A 5 -13.00 24.73 -3.91
N THR A 6 -13.23 23.42 -4.01
CA THR A 6 -13.26 22.52 -2.85
C THR A 6 -11.84 22.31 -2.28
N GLU A 7 -10.83 22.21 -3.14
CA GLU A 7 -9.43 22.13 -2.69
C GLU A 7 -8.98 23.40 -1.97
N SER A 8 -9.36 24.58 -2.49
CA SER A 8 -9.09 25.86 -1.83
C SER A 8 -9.71 25.96 -0.44
N LEU A 9 -10.98 25.54 -0.28
CA LEU A 9 -11.65 25.53 1.03
C LEU A 9 -10.97 24.58 2.03
N LEU A 10 -10.54 23.40 1.57
CA LEU A 10 -9.82 22.44 2.41
C LEU A 10 -8.43 22.95 2.82
N LEU A 11 -7.71 23.64 1.92
CA LEU A 11 -6.45 24.28 2.24
C LEU A 11 -6.62 25.37 3.28
N GLN A 12 -7.60 26.26 3.10
CA GLN A 12 -7.92 27.31 4.08
C GLN A 12 -8.28 26.73 5.46
N ALA A 13 -9.09 25.67 5.49
CA ALA A 13 -9.46 24.99 6.73
C ALA A 13 -8.26 24.30 7.42
N ARG A 14 -7.25 23.87 6.66
CA ARG A 14 -6.01 23.28 7.20
C ARG A 14 -5.01 24.32 7.68
N GLU A 15 -4.94 25.47 7.02
CA GLU A 15 -3.95 26.53 7.26
C GLU A 15 -4.37 27.56 8.30
N ILE A 16 -5.64 27.58 8.72
CA ILE A 16 -6.13 28.53 9.74
C ILE A 16 -5.36 28.42 11.07
N GLN A 17 -4.89 29.57 11.56
CA GLN A 17 -4.10 29.68 12.78
C GLN A 17 -4.96 29.62 14.05
N ASP A 18 -4.36 29.23 15.18
CA ASP A 18 -5.07 29.08 16.46
C ASP A 18 -5.72 30.39 16.95
N GLU A 19 -5.08 31.54 16.73
CA GLU A 19 -5.63 32.85 17.12
C GLU A 19 -6.85 33.26 16.28
N GLU A 20 -6.87 32.90 15.00
CA GLU A 20 -8.01 33.11 14.12
C GLU A 20 -9.17 32.19 14.51
N LEU A 21 -8.87 30.94 14.86
CA LEU A 21 -9.84 29.99 15.37
C LEU A 21 -10.48 30.46 16.68
N LYS A 22 -9.70 31.01 17.63
CA LYS A 22 -10.24 31.58 18.88
C LYS A 22 -11.19 32.76 18.63
N LYS A 23 -10.82 33.68 17.73
CA LYS A 23 -11.70 34.79 17.32
C LYS A 23 -13.00 34.28 16.71
N PHE A 24 -12.90 33.25 15.86
CA PHE A 24 -14.06 32.63 15.24
C PHE A 24 -14.98 31.95 16.28
N CYS A 25 -14.42 31.21 17.24
CA CYS A 25 -15.19 30.60 18.34
C CYS A 25 -15.85 31.67 19.24
N SER A 26 -15.21 32.82 19.44
CA SER A 26 -15.77 33.94 20.22
C SER A 26 -17.01 34.54 19.52
N ARG A 27 -17.01 34.63 18.19
CA ARG A 27 -18.19 35.05 17.41
C ARG A 27 -19.36 34.08 17.60
N ILE A 28 -19.09 32.77 17.48
CA ILE A 28 -20.11 31.73 17.67
C ILE A 28 -20.66 31.76 19.10
N THR A 29 -19.79 31.96 20.09
CA THR A 29 -20.17 32.13 21.50
C THR A 29 -21.22 33.22 21.68
N GLY A 30 -21.01 34.39 21.06
CA GLY A 30 -21.96 35.50 21.11
C GLY A 30 -23.32 35.20 20.46
N LEU A 31 -23.36 34.35 19.41
CA LEU A 31 -24.60 33.93 18.75
C LEU A 31 -25.37 32.90 19.61
N LEU A 32 -24.66 31.89 20.14
CA LEU A 32 -25.27 30.86 20.98
C LEU A 32 -25.79 31.41 22.31
N GLN A 33 -25.09 32.37 22.93
CA GLN A 33 -25.54 33.01 24.17
C GLN A 33 -26.79 33.89 23.99
N LYS A 34 -26.99 34.43 22.79
CA LYS A 34 -28.20 35.21 22.45
C LYS A 34 -29.38 34.34 22.06
N GLU A 35 -29.22 33.01 22.06
CA GLU A 35 -30.20 32.03 21.55
C GLU A 35 -30.64 32.34 20.10
N ASP A 36 -29.78 33.01 19.33
CA ASP A 36 -30.04 33.32 17.92
C ASP A 36 -29.64 32.12 17.06
N PHE A 37 -30.61 31.26 16.77
CA PHE A 37 -30.41 30.06 15.97
C PHE A 37 -30.74 30.26 14.49
N GLY A 38 -30.58 31.49 13.98
CA GLY A 38 -30.76 31.82 12.57
C GLY A 38 -29.72 31.18 11.62
N ASN A 39 -29.84 31.49 10.33
CA ASN A 39 -28.97 30.96 9.27
C ASN A 39 -27.48 31.30 9.48
N GLU A 40 -27.18 32.44 10.11
CA GLU A 40 -25.79 32.85 10.40
C GLU A 40 -25.11 31.88 11.38
N THR A 41 -25.83 31.44 12.42
CA THR A 41 -25.33 30.47 13.39
C THR A 41 -25.07 29.12 12.74
N ILE A 42 -25.95 28.69 11.82
CA ILE A 42 -25.79 27.43 11.07
C ILE A 42 -24.56 27.48 10.17
N ASP A 43 -24.36 28.55 9.38
CA ASP A 43 -23.17 28.72 8.52
C ASP A 43 -21.88 28.74 9.34
N CYS A 44 -21.87 29.45 10.48
CA CYS A 44 -20.70 29.50 11.34
C CYS A 44 -20.36 28.13 11.95
N LEU A 45 -21.36 27.36 12.38
CA LEU A 45 -21.17 26.00 12.90
C LEU A 45 -20.72 25.02 11.80
N GLN A 46 -21.24 25.12 10.57
CA GLN A 46 -20.80 24.31 9.44
C GLN A 46 -19.32 24.56 9.10
N ARG A 47 -18.89 25.83 9.06
CA ARG A 47 -17.50 26.19 8.85
C ARG A 47 -16.60 25.71 9.98
N LEU A 48 -17.04 25.84 11.23
CA LEU A 48 -16.29 25.32 12.37
C LEU A 48 -16.13 23.80 12.28
N PHE A 49 -17.19 23.07 11.94
CA PHE A 49 -17.13 21.63 11.74
C PHE A 49 -16.11 21.24 10.66
N LEU A 50 -16.08 21.96 9.53
CA LEU A 50 -15.07 21.76 8.48
C LEU A 50 -13.64 21.99 8.99
N ILE A 51 -13.41 23.10 9.71
CA ILE A 51 -12.08 23.45 10.24
C ILE A 51 -11.55 22.38 11.19
N VAL A 52 -12.41 21.88 12.08
CA VAL A 52 -12.03 20.85 13.06
C VAL A 52 -11.81 19.49 12.38
N SER A 53 -12.58 19.16 11.33
CA SER A 53 -12.50 17.87 10.63
C SER A 53 -11.40 17.80 9.56
N ALA A 54 -10.88 18.94 9.08
CA ALA A 54 -9.98 18.98 7.92
C ALA A 54 -8.51 18.62 8.25
N THR A 55 -8.15 18.47 9.52
CA THR A 55 -6.77 18.27 9.99
C THR A 55 -6.54 16.87 10.55
N LYS A 56 -5.34 16.30 10.32
CA LYS A 56 -4.93 14.99 10.88
C LYS A 56 -4.78 15.02 12.40
N TYR A 57 -4.52 16.19 12.98
CA TYR A 57 -4.37 16.39 14.42
C TYR A 57 -5.59 17.12 14.99
N SER A 58 -6.06 16.69 16.16
CA SER A 58 -7.22 17.28 16.84
C SER A 58 -6.93 18.73 17.26
N ARG A 59 -7.74 19.67 16.79
CA ARG A 59 -7.70 21.07 17.27
C ARG A 59 -8.33 21.15 18.66
N LYS A 60 -7.70 21.88 19.58
CA LYS A 60 -8.23 22.08 20.94
C LYS A 60 -9.19 23.26 20.98
N LEU A 61 -10.42 23.01 21.42
CA LEU A 61 -11.41 24.06 21.69
C LEU A 61 -11.44 24.40 23.18
N GLU A 62 -11.75 25.64 23.52
CA GLU A 62 -11.85 26.10 24.91
C GLU A 62 -13.01 25.42 25.65
N LYS A 63 -12.79 25.06 26.93
CA LYS A 63 -13.79 24.34 27.74
C LYS A 63 -15.13 25.05 27.81
N LYS A 64 -15.13 26.37 28.05
CA LYS A 64 -16.35 27.20 28.13
C LYS A 64 -17.15 27.16 26.82
N PHE A 65 -16.46 27.10 25.68
CA PHE A 65 -17.10 27.03 24.38
C PHE A 65 -17.74 25.65 24.14
N VAL A 66 -17.07 24.57 24.55
CA VAL A 66 -17.63 23.21 24.49
C VAL A 66 -18.87 23.09 25.38
N GLU A 67 -18.86 23.67 26.58
CA GLU A 67 -20.03 23.72 27.48
C GLU A 67 -21.22 24.45 26.82
N LEU A 68 -20.97 25.53 26.08
CA LEU A 68 -22.01 26.26 25.33
C LEU A 68 -22.58 25.45 24.15
N LEU A 69 -21.74 24.67 23.46
CA LEU A 69 -22.22 23.76 22.42
C LEU A 69 -23.12 22.67 23.01
N LEU A 70 -22.76 22.16 24.20
CA LEU A 70 -23.59 21.19 24.92
C LEU A 70 -24.90 21.83 25.41
N SER A 71 -24.88 23.05 25.94
CA SER A 71 -26.11 23.72 26.36
C SER A 71 -27.05 23.95 25.17
N ALA A 72 -26.51 24.33 24.01
CA ALA A 72 -27.28 24.45 22.77
C ALA A 72 -27.84 23.11 22.28
N LEU A 73 -27.09 22.00 22.46
CA LEU A 73 -27.56 20.65 22.13
C LEU A 73 -28.74 20.20 23.00
N TYR A 74 -28.70 20.47 24.31
CA TYR A 74 -29.77 20.10 25.25
C TYR A 74 -30.97 21.04 25.23
N PHE A 75 -30.87 22.20 24.58
CA PHE A 75 -31.92 23.21 24.58
C PHE A 75 -33.14 22.74 23.76
N PRO A 76 -34.34 22.59 24.36
CA PRO A 76 -35.48 22.01 23.65
C PRO A 76 -35.98 22.82 22.44
N LYS A 77 -35.73 24.13 22.42
CA LYS A 77 -36.16 25.04 21.34
C LYS A 77 -35.12 25.22 20.23
N SER A 78 -33.93 24.62 20.36
CA SER A 78 -32.90 24.73 19.32
C SER A 78 -33.34 24.00 18.04
N PRO A 79 -33.14 24.58 16.85
CA PRO A 79 -33.39 23.89 15.59
C PRO A 79 -32.57 22.60 15.46
N GLU A 80 -33.13 21.60 14.80
CA GLU A 80 -32.49 20.28 14.67
C GLU A 80 -31.12 20.35 14.00
N GLN A 81 -30.94 21.24 13.02
CA GLN A 81 -29.67 21.43 12.32
C GLN A 81 -28.57 21.92 13.28
N VAL A 82 -28.92 22.81 14.22
CA VAL A 82 -27.98 23.30 15.24
C VAL A 82 -27.58 22.17 16.19
N GLN A 83 -28.55 21.38 16.67
CA GLN A 83 -28.28 20.21 17.52
C GLN A 83 -27.33 19.22 16.84
N VAL A 84 -27.58 18.89 15.57
CA VAL A 84 -26.73 17.97 14.79
C VAL A 84 -25.31 18.53 14.63
N LEU A 85 -25.16 19.81 14.29
CA LEU A 85 -23.85 20.45 14.12
C LEU A 85 -23.08 20.55 15.44
N CYS A 86 -23.74 20.95 16.54
CA CYS A 86 -23.13 20.95 17.87
C CYS A 86 -22.64 19.55 18.26
N ALA A 87 -23.46 18.52 18.05
CA ALA A 87 -23.06 17.14 18.34
C ALA A 87 -21.90 16.67 17.44
N ALA A 88 -21.91 17.02 16.14
CA ALA A 88 -20.85 16.66 15.22
C ALA A 88 -19.49 17.31 15.57
N ILE A 89 -19.49 18.59 15.96
CA ILE A 89 -18.28 19.30 16.39
C ILE A 89 -17.73 18.69 17.67
N VAL A 90 -18.58 18.44 18.68
CA VAL A 90 -18.14 17.86 19.96
C VAL A 90 -17.65 16.42 19.76
N ARG A 91 -18.26 15.67 18.85
CA ARG A 91 -17.80 14.33 18.48
C ARG A 91 -16.41 14.35 17.85
N GLU A 92 -16.12 15.30 16.96
CA GLU A 92 -14.83 15.39 16.26
C GLU A 92 -13.66 15.77 17.20
N ILE A 93 -13.92 16.58 18.23
CA ILE A 93 -12.91 16.92 19.25
C ILE A 93 -12.75 15.84 20.35
N SER A 94 -13.52 14.76 20.29
CA SER A 94 -13.44 13.65 21.26
C SER A 94 -12.31 12.70 20.87
N PRO A 95 -11.56 12.12 21.84
CA PRO A 95 -11.79 12.13 23.29
C PRO A 95 -11.25 13.38 24.01
N SER A 96 -11.93 13.83 25.07
CA SER A 96 -11.56 15.00 25.88
C SER A 96 -11.78 14.72 27.36
N GLU A 97 -10.75 14.93 28.20
CA GLU A 97 -10.80 14.61 29.65
C GLU A 97 -11.86 15.40 30.43
N ASN A 98 -12.29 16.54 29.88
CA ASN A 98 -13.19 17.49 30.51
C ASN A 98 -14.66 17.30 30.13
N LEU A 99 -15.01 16.27 29.35
CA LEU A 99 -16.39 16.01 28.94
C LEU A 99 -17.07 15.07 29.95
N THR A 100 -18.19 15.52 30.51
CA THR A 100 -19.08 14.70 31.35
C THR A 100 -20.51 14.85 30.84
N LEU A 101 -21.08 13.80 30.28
CA LEU A 101 -22.45 13.79 29.75
C LEU A 101 -23.27 12.72 30.49
N SER A 102 -24.52 13.05 30.82
CA SER A 102 -25.50 12.08 31.33
C SER A 102 -26.54 11.77 30.26
N HIS A 103 -26.88 10.50 30.11
CA HIS A 103 -27.88 10.01 29.16
C HIS A 103 -29.16 9.49 29.85
N ASP A 104 -29.19 9.43 31.19
CA ASP A 104 -30.25 8.77 31.97
C ASP A 104 -31.61 9.48 31.87
N HIS A 105 -31.58 10.81 31.80
CA HIS A 105 -32.76 11.66 31.81
C HIS A 105 -33.32 12.00 30.41
N ILE A 106 -32.68 11.52 29.34
CA ILE A 106 -33.09 11.86 27.97
C ILE A 106 -34.23 10.93 27.51
N GLN A 107 -35.42 11.52 27.31
CA GLN A 107 -36.60 10.81 26.79
C GLN A 107 -36.77 10.94 25.27
N ASN A 108 -36.17 11.96 24.64
CA ASN A 108 -36.23 12.15 23.20
C ASN A 108 -35.18 11.24 22.51
N ILE A 109 -35.64 10.29 21.69
CA ILE A 109 -34.78 9.30 21.00
C ILE A 109 -33.76 9.96 20.07
N LYS A 110 -34.10 11.05 19.39
CA LYS A 110 -33.19 11.75 18.47
C LYS A 110 -32.07 12.44 19.24
N LEU A 111 -32.39 13.12 20.33
CA LEU A 111 -31.39 13.72 21.21
C LEU A 111 -30.51 12.64 21.87
N LEU A 112 -31.11 11.53 22.29
CA LEU A 112 -30.38 10.39 22.84
C LEU A 112 -29.37 9.84 21.81
N SER A 113 -29.73 9.74 20.54
CA SER A 113 -28.81 9.32 19.47
C SER A 113 -27.63 10.28 19.30
N LEU A 114 -27.88 11.59 19.28
CA LEU A 114 -26.82 12.60 19.17
C LEU A 114 -25.86 12.55 20.36
N VAL A 115 -26.39 12.51 21.59
CA VAL A 115 -25.56 12.42 22.82
C VAL A 115 -24.80 11.10 22.86
N SER A 116 -25.44 9.98 22.49
CA SER A 116 -24.79 8.67 22.40
C SER A 116 -23.63 8.70 21.40
N SER A 117 -23.77 9.40 20.28
CA SER A 117 -22.68 9.51 19.29
C SER A 117 -21.44 10.22 19.83
N ILE A 118 -21.61 11.15 20.78
CA ILE A 118 -20.51 11.85 21.47
C ILE A 118 -19.87 10.93 22.51
N LEU A 119 -20.69 10.27 23.35
CA LEU A 119 -20.22 9.31 24.35
C LEU A 119 -19.42 8.17 23.71
N LEU A 120 -19.91 7.61 22.59
CA LEU A 120 -19.19 6.55 21.87
C LEU A 120 -17.89 7.04 21.21
N ALA A 121 -17.71 8.35 20.99
CA ALA A 121 -16.46 8.92 20.51
C ALA A 121 -15.44 9.19 21.63
N GLN A 122 -15.87 9.25 22.90
CA GLN A 122 -14.96 9.32 24.06
C GLN A 122 -14.23 7.99 24.32
N GLY A 123 -14.78 6.88 23.81
CA GLY A 123 -14.29 5.52 24.05
C GLY A 123 -14.71 4.97 25.41
N ASP A 124 -14.31 3.75 25.73
CA ASP A 124 -14.81 3.03 26.91
C ASP A 124 -14.02 3.31 28.20
N LYS A 125 -13.61 4.56 28.42
CA LYS A 125 -12.77 4.92 29.60
C LYS A 125 -13.53 4.84 30.94
N ARG A 126 -14.87 5.00 30.91
CA ARG A 126 -15.73 5.10 32.10
C ARG A 126 -16.94 4.15 32.05
N ASN A 127 -16.87 3.04 31.29
CA ASN A 127 -18.01 2.17 30.98
C ASN A 127 -19.15 2.85 30.19
N GLU A 128 -18.89 4.02 29.60
CA GLU A 128 -19.90 4.81 28.86
C GLU A 128 -20.48 4.03 27.68
N VAL A 129 -19.67 3.18 27.02
CA VAL A 129 -20.14 2.35 25.89
C VAL A 129 -21.17 1.32 26.37
N ARG A 130 -20.90 0.69 27.53
CA ARG A 130 -21.81 -0.28 28.14
C ARG A 130 -23.13 0.37 28.56
N ASP A 131 -23.06 1.53 29.21
CA ASP A 131 -24.24 2.22 29.73
C ASP A 131 -25.14 2.72 28.59
N VAL A 132 -24.55 3.29 27.53
CA VAL A 132 -25.26 3.63 26.28
C VAL A 132 -25.91 2.39 25.66
N GLY A 133 -25.18 1.26 25.59
CA GLY A 133 -25.69 0.00 25.08
C GLY A 133 -26.92 -0.49 25.84
N LEU A 134 -26.86 -0.52 27.17
CA LEU A 134 -27.96 -0.93 28.03
C LEU A 134 -29.17 0.01 27.88
N ARG A 135 -28.94 1.32 27.81
CA ARG A 135 -30.02 2.30 27.61
C ARG A 135 -30.71 2.12 26.27
N VAL A 136 -29.95 1.97 25.19
CA VAL A 136 -30.49 1.77 23.84
C VAL A 136 -31.31 0.50 23.76
N THR A 137 -30.81 -0.61 24.33
CA THR A 137 -31.54 -1.89 24.35
C THR A 137 -32.84 -1.80 25.16
N LYS A 138 -32.82 -1.11 26.31
CA LYS A 138 -34.04 -0.85 27.09
C LYS A 138 -35.08 -0.05 26.30
N VAL A 139 -34.64 0.87 25.44
CA VAL A 139 -35.56 1.60 24.54
C VAL A 139 -36.15 0.66 23.50
N PHE A 140 -35.39 -0.29 22.95
CA PHE A 140 -35.90 -1.30 22.01
C PHE A 140 -36.87 -2.32 22.63
N GLU A 141 -36.73 -2.60 23.93
CA GLU A 141 -37.66 -3.43 24.73
C GLU A 141 -39.03 -2.76 24.92
N GLY A 142 -39.05 -1.43 25.04
CA GLY A 142 -40.26 -0.65 25.33
C GLY A 142 -41.22 -0.48 24.15
N ARG A 143 -42.50 -0.21 24.46
CA ARG A 143 -43.46 0.34 23.48
C ARG A 143 -43.12 1.81 23.24
N GLN A 144 -42.99 2.18 21.97
CA GLN A 144 -42.62 3.54 21.61
C GLN A 144 -43.82 4.48 21.75
N PRO A 145 -43.65 5.69 22.30
CA PRO A 145 -44.67 6.73 22.25
C PRO A 145 -44.90 7.20 20.81
N GLU A 146 -46.14 7.59 20.49
CA GLU A 146 -46.51 8.06 19.15
C GLU A 146 -45.59 9.22 18.70
N GLY A 147 -45.01 9.11 17.50
CA GLY A 147 -44.15 10.13 16.90
C GLY A 147 -42.65 10.00 17.19
N GLN A 148 -42.20 9.04 18.02
CA GLN A 148 -40.76 8.75 18.19
C GLN A 148 -40.29 7.62 17.26
N SER A 149 -39.18 7.86 16.56
CA SER A 149 -38.60 6.89 15.61
C SER A 149 -37.38 6.18 16.17
N LEU A 150 -37.37 4.85 16.08
CA LEU A 150 -36.23 4.00 16.44
C LEU A 150 -35.05 4.11 15.46
N ARG A 151 -35.24 4.76 14.30
CA ARG A 151 -34.23 4.87 13.24
C ARG A 151 -32.92 5.53 13.67
N TYR A 152 -32.96 6.30 14.75
CA TYR A 152 -31.77 6.99 15.25
C TYR A 152 -30.90 6.09 16.14
N LEU A 153 -31.41 4.95 16.61
CA LEU A 153 -30.73 4.11 17.60
C LEU A 153 -30.01 2.91 16.99
N LEU A 154 -30.41 2.40 15.82
CA LEU A 154 -29.70 1.30 15.15
C LEU A 154 -28.22 1.63 14.86
N PRO A 155 -27.87 2.83 14.35
CA PRO A 155 -26.46 3.20 14.15
C PRO A 155 -25.68 3.28 15.47
N VAL A 156 -26.33 3.72 16.55
CA VAL A 156 -25.73 3.76 17.90
C VAL A 156 -25.43 2.34 18.37
N LEU A 157 -26.41 1.43 18.27
CA LEU A 157 -26.23 0.02 18.60
C LEU A 157 -25.12 -0.63 17.77
N SER A 158 -25.08 -0.37 16.47
CA SER A 158 -24.02 -0.84 15.57
C SER A 158 -22.62 -0.38 16.03
N LYS A 159 -22.51 0.84 16.54
CA LYS A 159 -21.24 1.37 17.07
C LYS A 159 -20.92 0.77 18.45
N VAL A 160 -21.91 0.57 19.33
CA VAL A 160 -21.74 -0.10 20.63
C VAL A 160 -21.15 -1.50 20.46
N ILE A 161 -21.76 -2.35 19.61
CA ILE A 161 -21.29 -3.73 19.40
C ILE A 161 -19.89 -3.78 18.79
N THR A 162 -19.48 -2.74 18.03
CA THR A 162 -18.13 -2.65 17.46
C THR A 162 -17.09 -2.26 18.52
N LEU A 163 -17.46 -1.39 19.47
CA LEU A 163 -16.56 -0.89 20.51
C LEU A 163 -16.44 -1.85 21.70
N SER A 164 -17.50 -2.58 22.03
CA SER A 164 -17.51 -3.50 23.17
C SER A 164 -18.32 -4.78 22.85
N PRO A 165 -17.64 -5.85 22.36
CA PRO A 165 -18.29 -7.03 21.78
C PRO A 165 -18.96 -7.99 22.78
N LYS A 166 -19.06 -7.65 24.07
CA LYS A 166 -19.74 -8.48 25.10
C LYS A 166 -20.72 -7.70 25.99
N VAL A 167 -21.22 -6.55 25.51
CA VAL A 167 -22.10 -5.66 26.31
C VAL A 167 -23.51 -6.23 26.50
N LEU A 168 -24.06 -6.89 25.50
CA LEU A 168 -25.45 -7.34 25.50
C LEU A 168 -25.59 -8.75 26.08
N LYS A 169 -26.67 -8.99 26.83
CA LYS A 169 -27.03 -10.31 27.34
C LYS A 169 -27.76 -11.14 26.27
N GLU A 170 -27.77 -12.46 26.42
CA GLU A 170 -28.42 -13.38 25.47
C GLU A 170 -29.91 -13.07 25.23
N ASP A 171 -30.65 -12.70 26.27
CA ASP A 171 -32.07 -12.30 26.13
C ASP A 171 -32.24 -11.06 25.23
N GLN A 172 -31.32 -10.10 25.37
CA GLN A 172 -31.32 -8.87 24.60
C GLN A 172 -30.93 -9.13 23.13
N ILE A 173 -29.96 -10.01 22.91
CA ILE A 173 -29.56 -10.48 21.58
C ILE A 173 -30.74 -11.16 20.89
N ASN A 174 -31.45 -12.05 21.60
CA ASN A 174 -32.61 -12.76 21.07
C ASN A 174 -33.79 -11.84 20.75
N LEU A 175 -34.03 -10.82 21.57
CA LEU A 175 -35.02 -9.80 21.27
C LEU A 175 -34.68 -9.02 20.00
N LEU A 176 -33.43 -8.56 19.88
CA LEU A 176 -32.97 -7.79 18.73
C LEU A 176 -32.97 -8.64 17.45
N ASN A 177 -32.60 -9.93 17.53
CA ASN A 177 -32.74 -10.87 16.42
C ASN A 177 -34.19 -10.93 15.90
N LYS A 178 -35.18 -11.04 16.80
CA LYS A 178 -36.61 -11.03 16.41
C LYS A 178 -37.01 -9.72 15.71
N ARG A 179 -36.59 -8.58 16.26
CA ARG A 179 -36.87 -7.26 15.66
C ARG A 179 -36.25 -7.11 14.27
N LEU A 180 -34.99 -7.53 14.10
CA LEU A 180 -34.29 -7.50 12.82
C LEU A 180 -34.99 -8.39 11.78
N ILE A 181 -35.43 -9.59 12.17
CA ILE A 181 -36.24 -10.46 11.32
C ILE A 181 -37.52 -9.74 10.87
N ASP A 182 -38.23 -9.12 11.81
CA ASP A 182 -39.48 -8.44 11.51
C ASP A 182 -39.26 -7.29 10.52
N TRP A 183 -38.23 -6.48 10.72
CA TRP A 183 -37.91 -5.35 9.83
C TRP A 183 -37.43 -5.82 8.46
N LEU A 184 -36.62 -6.89 8.38
CA LEU A 184 -36.11 -7.40 7.11
C LEU A 184 -37.19 -8.08 6.27
N ARG A 185 -38.15 -8.78 6.90
CA ARG A 185 -39.14 -9.61 6.19
C ARG A 185 -40.51 -8.97 6.00
N TYR A 186 -40.97 -8.18 6.95
CA TYR A 186 -42.37 -7.73 7.02
C TYR A 186 -42.54 -6.22 6.85
N ALA A 187 -41.53 -5.52 6.32
CA ALA A 187 -41.67 -4.12 5.93
C ALA A 187 -42.71 -3.96 4.80
N SER A 188 -43.48 -2.86 4.88
CA SER A 188 -44.56 -2.52 3.98
C SER A 188 -44.11 -2.38 2.53
N ILE A 189 -44.96 -2.79 1.60
CA ILE A 189 -44.77 -2.65 0.15
C ILE A 189 -45.62 -1.50 -0.41
N GLN A 190 -46.31 -0.76 0.46
CA GLN A 190 -47.03 0.47 0.11
C GLN A 190 -46.19 1.68 0.49
N GLN A 191 -46.26 2.73 -0.31
CA GLN A 191 -45.55 3.98 -0.02
C GLN A 191 -46.10 4.65 1.26
N GLY A 192 -45.29 5.53 1.83
CA GLY A 192 -45.76 6.47 2.85
C GLY A 192 -46.70 7.51 2.25
N ILE A 193 -47.53 8.11 3.10
CA ILE A 193 -48.37 9.25 2.72
C ILE A 193 -47.46 10.48 2.61
N ALA A 194 -47.53 11.21 1.50
CA ALA A 194 -46.82 12.47 1.34
C ALA A 194 -47.28 13.48 2.40
N GLN A 195 -46.34 14.05 3.16
CA GLN A 195 -46.66 15.18 4.05
C GLN A 195 -46.97 16.39 3.18
N THR A 196 -48.21 16.83 3.16
CA THR A 196 -48.62 18.02 2.40
C THR A 196 -48.01 19.26 3.02
N SER A 197 -47.18 19.96 2.26
CA SER A 197 -46.97 21.40 2.46
C SER A 197 -48.32 22.09 2.21
N GLY A 198 -48.84 22.77 3.24
CA GLY A 198 -50.22 23.25 3.33
C GLY A 198 -50.75 23.94 2.06
N GLY A 199 -51.69 23.27 1.39
CA GLY A 199 -52.48 23.82 0.28
C GLY A 199 -53.93 23.36 0.41
N PHE A 200 -54.86 24.31 0.53
CA PHE A 200 -56.28 24.11 0.83
C PHE A 200 -57.10 23.36 -0.25
N PHE A 201 -56.49 22.93 -1.36
CA PHE A 201 -57.15 22.21 -2.44
C PHE A 201 -56.39 20.92 -2.79
N SER A 202 -56.60 19.84 -2.04
CA SER A 202 -56.13 18.50 -2.41
C SER A 202 -57.29 17.49 -2.44
N ASN A 203 -57.50 16.88 -3.62
CA ASN A 203 -58.60 15.97 -3.92
C ASN A 203 -58.62 14.73 -2.99
N PRO A 204 -59.79 14.29 -2.48
CA PRO A 204 -59.88 13.14 -1.58
C PRO A 204 -59.47 11.78 -2.19
N TRP A 205 -59.51 11.65 -3.53
CA TRP A 205 -59.15 10.40 -4.22
C TRP A 205 -57.65 10.23 -4.50
N ALA A 206 -56.82 11.25 -4.26
CA ALA A 206 -55.36 11.16 -4.37
C ALA A 206 -54.69 10.64 -3.07
N ARG A 207 -55.46 10.01 -2.17
CA ARG A 207 -55.05 9.67 -0.79
C ARG A 207 -54.52 8.24 -0.59
N GLN A 208 -54.62 7.36 -1.57
CA GLN A 208 -54.09 6.00 -1.45
C GLN A 208 -52.60 6.03 -1.78
N PRO A 209 -51.70 5.70 -0.83
CA PRO A 209 -50.29 5.60 -1.14
C PRO A 209 -50.07 4.57 -2.25
N GLY A 210 -49.31 4.96 -3.28
CA GLY A 210 -48.98 4.06 -4.39
C GLY A 210 -48.14 2.86 -3.92
N PRO A 211 -48.05 1.79 -4.72
CA PRO A 211 -47.17 0.68 -4.40
C PRO A 211 -45.70 1.11 -4.50
N ILE A 212 -44.83 0.44 -3.75
CA ILE A 212 -43.39 0.51 -3.93
C ILE A 212 -43.03 -0.23 -5.24
N THR A 213 -42.04 0.29 -5.95
CA THR A 213 -41.56 -0.32 -7.20
C THR A 213 -40.18 -0.95 -7.01
N GLU A 214 -39.79 -1.80 -7.93
CA GLU A 214 -38.43 -2.27 -8.14
C GLU A 214 -37.59 -1.18 -8.85
N VAL A 215 -36.28 -1.38 -8.95
CA VAL A 215 -35.35 -0.43 -9.60
C VAL A 215 -35.65 -0.17 -11.09
N ASP A 216 -36.33 -1.11 -11.75
CA ASP A 216 -36.78 -1.02 -13.16
C ASP A 216 -38.17 -0.37 -13.30
N GLY A 217 -38.83 0.00 -12.20
CA GLY A 217 -40.16 0.58 -12.17
C GLY A 217 -41.31 -0.44 -12.14
N ALA A 218 -41.03 -1.74 -12.17
CA ALA A 218 -42.06 -2.76 -11.95
C ALA A 218 -42.60 -2.69 -10.51
N VAL A 219 -43.86 -3.05 -10.28
CA VAL A 219 -44.41 -3.12 -8.92
C VAL A 219 -43.67 -4.21 -8.13
N ALA A 220 -43.25 -3.91 -6.90
CA ALA A 220 -42.63 -4.90 -6.03
C ALA A 220 -43.68 -5.91 -5.56
N THR A 221 -43.43 -7.21 -5.78
CA THR A 221 -44.41 -8.28 -5.53
C THR A 221 -44.04 -9.20 -4.37
N ASP A 222 -42.77 -9.21 -3.95
CA ASP A 222 -42.28 -10.05 -2.86
C ASP A 222 -42.25 -9.24 -1.55
N PHE A 223 -41.12 -9.16 -0.83
CA PHE A 223 -40.96 -8.27 0.33
C PHE A 223 -40.09 -7.06 0.02
N PHE A 224 -40.21 -6.02 0.85
CA PHE A 224 -39.45 -4.78 0.71
C PHE A 224 -37.95 -4.98 0.99
N THR A 225 -37.09 -4.43 0.13
CA THR A 225 -35.64 -4.42 0.31
C THR A 225 -35.07 -3.01 0.17
N VAL A 226 -33.77 -2.85 0.46
CA VAL A 226 -33.03 -1.61 0.23
C VAL A 226 -32.98 -1.17 -1.24
N LEU A 227 -33.28 -2.07 -2.19
CA LEU A 227 -33.39 -1.76 -3.63
C LEU A 227 -34.82 -1.48 -4.08
N SER A 228 -35.79 -1.50 -3.16
CA SER A 228 -37.15 -1.10 -3.44
C SER A 228 -37.26 0.43 -3.47
N VAL A 229 -37.89 0.97 -4.51
CA VAL A 229 -37.96 2.39 -4.83
C VAL A 229 -39.34 2.96 -4.48
N GLY A 230 -39.35 4.02 -3.67
CA GLY A 230 -40.54 4.78 -3.31
C GLY A 230 -40.27 6.29 -3.27
N GLN A 231 -41.31 7.12 -3.34
CA GLN A 231 -41.18 8.57 -3.16
C GLN A 231 -41.12 8.95 -1.68
N HIS A 232 -41.89 8.27 -0.85
CA HIS A 232 -41.96 8.47 0.60
C HIS A 232 -41.87 7.11 1.27
N TYR A 233 -40.90 6.93 2.17
CA TYR A 233 -40.73 5.69 2.91
C TYR A 233 -41.40 5.75 4.28
N THR A 234 -42.07 4.67 4.66
CA THR A 234 -42.63 4.46 5.99
C THR A 234 -41.52 4.13 7.02
N GLU A 235 -41.84 4.22 8.31
CA GLU A 235 -40.84 3.99 9.36
C GLU A 235 -40.26 2.57 9.38
N ASP A 236 -41.08 1.56 9.10
CA ASP A 236 -40.65 0.17 8.92
C ASP A 236 -39.77 -0.04 7.68
N GLN A 237 -40.00 0.68 6.59
CA GLN A 237 -39.12 0.68 5.41
C GLN A 237 -37.76 1.31 5.72
N TRP A 238 -37.71 2.41 6.49
CA TRP A 238 -36.45 2.98 6.97
C TRP A 238 -35.69 2.01 7.89
N LEU A 239 -36.40 1.33 8.79
CA LEU A 239 -35.82 0.33 9.68
C LEU A 239 -35.29 -0.88 8.92
N ASN A 240 -35.95 -1.33 7.83
CA ASN A 240 -35.44 -2.37 6.93
C ASN A 240 -34.08 -1.98 6.33
N MET A 241 -33.98 -0.77 5.74
CA MET A 241 -32.73 -0.29 5.15
C MET A 241 -31.59 -0.20 6.18
N GLN A 242 -31.89 0.29 7.38
CA GLN A 242 -30.90 0.38 8.45
C GLN A 242 -30.52 -0.99 9.03
N ALA A 243 -31.48 -1.90 9.16
CA ALA A 243 -31.25 -3.27 9.58
C ALA A 243 -30.28 -3.95 8.62
N PHE A 244 -30.51 -3.85 7.31
CA PHE A 244 -29.58 -4.35 6.30
C PHE A 244 -28.19 -3.70 6.42
N SER A 245 -28.13 -2.38 6.57
CA SER A 245 -26.85 -1.65 6.70
C SER A 245 -26.02 -2.06 7.93
N MET A 246 -26.64 -2.61 8.99
CA MET A 246 -25.91 -3.10 10.17
C MET A 246 -25.80 -4.63 10.24
N LEU A 247 -26.48 -5.35 9.34
CA LEU A 247 -26.72 -6.80 9.43
C LEU A 247 -25.41 -7.59 9.50
N ARG A 248 -24.44 -7.28 8.63
CA ARG A 248 -23.12 -7.93 8.64
C ARG A 248 -22.42 -7.81 9.99
N LYS A 249 -22.38 -6.61 10.57
CA LYS A 249 -21.75 -6.39 11.88
C LYS A 249 -22.47 -7.14 12.99
N TRP A 250 -23.80 -7.21 12.90
CA TRP A 250 -24.63 -7.94 13.85
C TRP A 250 -24.45 -9.47 13.74
N LEU A 251 -24.36 -10.01 12.52
CA LEU A 251 -24.08 -11.42 12.29
C LEU A 251 -22.68 -11.82 12.79
N LEU A 252 -21.68 -10.95 12.63
CA LEU A 252 -20.34 -11.15 13.20
C LEU A 252 -20.38 -11.16 14.73
N TYR A 253 -21.06 -10.18 15.33
CA TYR A 253 -21.24 -10.08 16.78
C TYR A 253 -21.90 -11.32 17.37
N SER A 254 -23.05 -11.72 16.82
CA SER A 254 -23.81 -12.89 17.29
C SER A 254 -23.16 -14.23 16.96
N GLY A 255 -22.19 -14.28 16.04
CA GLY A 255 -21.51 -15.51 15.61
C GLY A 255 -20.36 -15.96 16.52
N ASN A 256 -19.81 -15.07 17.35
CA ASN A 256 -18.51 -15.27 18.02
C ASN A 256 -18.58 -16.05 19.36
N ASP A 257 -19.76 -16.45 19.81
CA ASP A 257 -19.97 -17.13 21.10
C ASP A 257 -19.77 -18.67 21.05
N GLY A 258 -19.29 -19.22 19.93
CA GLY A 258 -19.15 -20.67 19.75
C GLY A 258 -17.77 -21.27 20.09
N THR A 259 -16.76 -20.46 20.40
CA THR A 259 -15.36 -20.95 20.55
C THR A 259 -14.79 -20.89 21.97
N ASP A 260 -15.51 -20.33 22.95
CA ASP A 260 -15.00 -20.11 24.32
C ASP A 260 -15.83 -20.80 25.43
N SER A 261 -16.48 -21.94 25.17
CA SER A 261 -16.90 -22.84 26.26
C SER A 261 -15.97 -24.06 26.33
N PRO A 262 -15.03 -24.14 27.27
CA PRO A 262 -14.54 -25.43 27.73
C PRO A 262 -15.67 -26.07 28.55
N ASP A 263 -15.90 -27.36 28.34
CA ASP A 263 -16.88 -28.21 29.05
C ASP A 263 -18.34 -28.11 28.59
N SER A 264 -18.63 -28.78 27.47
CA SER A 264 -19.85 -29.59 27.36
C SER A 264 -19.64 -30.82 26.47
N ASP A 265 -18.59 -31.59 26.76
CA ASP A 265 -18.55 -33.01 26.44
C ASP A 265 -19.52 -33.72 27.41
N ASP A 266 -20.80 -33.78 27.03
CA ASP A 266 -21.76 -34.84 27.42
C ASP A 266 -23.19 -34.41 27.09
N LYS A 267 -23.57 -34.49 25.80
CA LYS A 267 -24.92 -34.94 25.41
C LYS A 267 -24.85 -35.74 24.12
N SER A 268 -24.44 -36.99 24.31
CA SER A 268 -25.02 -38.19 23.70
C SER A 268 -25.76 -38.01 22.37
N GLU A 269 -25.11 -38.51 21.32
CA GLU A 269 -25.66 -39.37 20.27
C GLU A 269 -27.11 -39.84 20.54
N LEU A 270 -28.09 -39.16 19.94
CA LEU A 270 -29.32 -39.83 19.55
C LEU A 270 -29.93 -39.14 18.32
N GLU A 271 -30.07 -39.97 17.28
CA GLU A 271 -30.85 -39.75 16.06
C GLU A 271 -30.28 -38.79 15.01
N GLY A 272 -29.38 -39.37 14.22
CA GLY A 272 -29.42 -39.15 12.77
C GLY A 272 -30.81 -39.47 12.22
N SER A 273 -31.65 -38.45 12.14
CA SER A 273 -32.83 -38.46 11.29
C SER A 273 -32.59 -37.50 10.13
N ILE A 274 -32.43 -38.11 8.95
CA ILE A 274 -32.32 -37.45 7.66
C ILE A 274 -33.64 -36.72 7.41
N MET A 275 -33.75 -35.48 7.90
CA MET A 275 -34.87 -34.60 7.58
C MET A 275 -34.63 -34.02 6.18
N SER A 276 -35.16 -34.75 5.21
CA SER A 276 -35.47 -34.37 3.83
C SER A 276 -35.19 -32.92 3.43
N MET A 277 -34.20 -32.77 2.54
CA MET A 277 -33.91 -31.59 1.73
C MET A 277 -35.01 -31.33 0.68
N VAL A 278 -36.21 -30.89 1.08
CA VAL A 278 -37.19 -30.34 0.13
C VAL A 278 -38.03 -29.25 0.82
N SER A 279 -37.87 -28.01 0.34
CA SER A 279 -38.81 -26.89 0.53
C SER A 279 -39.12 -26.47 1.99
N ALA A 280 -38.30 -25.58 2.55
CA ALA A 280 -38.70 -24.75 3.68
C ALA A 280 -39.81 -23.77 3.24
N THR A 281 -41.04 -24.24 3.28
CA THR A 281 -42.20 -23.35 3.40
C THR A 281 -42.13 -22.63 4.75
N SER A 282 -42.60 -21.38 4.77
CA SER A 282 -42.48 -20.36 5.83
C SER A 282 -42.98 -20.74 7.24
N THR A 283 -43.47 -21.95 7.43
CA THR A 283 -43.97 -22.49 8.70
C THR A 283 -42.92 -23.28 9.49
N SER A 284 -41.96 -23.96 8.84
CA SER A 284 -40.92 -24.76 9.52
C SER A 284 -39.82 -23.88 10.16
N SER A 285 -39.46 -22.78 9.49
CA SER A 285 -38.52 -21.79 10.02
C SER A 285 -39.02 -21.14 11.32
N ARG A 286 -40.31 -21.30 11.65
CA ARG A 286 -40.87 -20.73 12.87
C ARG A 286 -40.44 -21.43 14.17
N LEU A 287 -39.84 -22.61 14.06
CA LEU A 287 -39.41 -23.41 15.19
C LEU A 287 -37.93 -23.19 15.55
N LEU A 288 -37.16 -22.55 14.68
CA LEU A 288 -35.74 -22.29 14.91
C LEU A 288 -35.53 -21.20 15.98
N PRO A 289 -34.44 -21.28 16.77
CA PRO A 289 -33.96 -20.20 17.62
C PRO A 289 -33.87 -18.86 16.85
N PRO A 290 -34.08 -17.71 17.51
CA PRO A 290 -34.07 -16.40 16.84
C PRO A 290 -32.81 -16.12 16.02
N LYS A 291 -31.65 -16.60 16.49
CA LYS A 291 -30.36 -16.47 15.81
C LYS A 291 -30.31 -17.22 14.48
N GLU A 292 -30.72 -18.49 14.45
CA GLU A 292 -30.77 -19.31 13.22
C GLU A 292 -31.82 -18.78 12.23
N ARG A 293 -32.99 -18.38 12.74
CA ARG A 293 -34.01 -17.69 11.94
C ARG A 293 -33.48 -16.42 11.27
N LEU A 294 -32.68 -15.63 11.99
CA LEU A 294 -32.10 -14.41 11.43
C LEU A 294 -31.12 -14.75 10.30
N ARG A 295 -30.33 -15.83 10.42
CA ARG A 295 -29.43 -16.30 9.37
C ARG A 295 -30.19 -16.71 8.10
N GLU A 296 -31.27 -17.48 8.22
CA GLU A 296 -32.13 -17.84 7.07
C GLU A 296 -32.78 -16.60 6.42
N ASN A 297 -33.30 -15.66 7.21
CA ASN A 297 -33.87 -14.42 6.64
C ASN A 297 -32.79 -13.54 5.98
N ALA A 298 -31.60 -13.46 6.57
CA ALA A 298 -30.47 -12.75 5.98
C ALA A 298 -30.04 -13.39 4.66
N PHE A 299 -30.01 -14.72 4.61
CA PHE A 299 -29.74 -15.49 3.40
C PHE A 299 -30.75 -15.18 2.28
N GLU A 300 -32.06 -15.29 2.56
CA GLU A 300 -33.13 -14.98 1.61
C GLU A 300 -33.11 -13.52 1.15
N TYR A 301 -32.84 -12.58 2.07
CA TYR A 301 -32.70 -11.16 1.74
C TYR A 301 -31.54 -10.93 0.76
N CYS A 302 -30.38 -11.55 1.00
CA CYS A 302 -29.22 -11.45 0.10
C CYS A 302 -29.50 -12.08 -1.28
N GLN A 303 -30.18 -13.22 -1.33
CA GLN A 303 -30.60 -13.83 -2.60
C GLN A 303 -31.55 -12.92 -3.38
N ARG A 304 -32.51 -12.29 -2.69
CA ARG A 304 -33.43 -11.31 -3.30
C ARG A 304 -32.67 -10.12 -3.87
N LEU A 305 -31.66 -9.59 -3.18
CA LEU A 305 -30.82 -8.51 -3.70
C LEU A 305 -30.04 -8.92 -4.96
N ILE A 306 -29.50 -10.14 -4.98
CA ILE A 306 -28.82 -10.68 -6.17
C ILE A 306 -29.83 -10.81 -7.33
N GLU A 307 -31.06 -11.25 -7.06
CA GLU A 307 -32.10 -11.31 -8.08
C GLU A 307 -32.47 -9.91 -8.62
N GLN A 308 -32.69 -8.93 -7.72
CA GLN A 308 -32.96 -7.54 -8.08
C GLN A 308 -31.80 -6.92 -8.87
N SER A 309 -30.56 -7.38 -8.66
CA SER A 309 -29.41 -6.95 -9.45
C SER A 309 -29.49 -7.34 -10.94
N ASN A 310 -30.36 -8.28 -11.33
CA ASN A 310 -30.62 -8.59 -12.75
C ASN A 310 -31.41 -7.49 -13.47
N ARG A 311 -32.09 -6.62 -12.73
CA ARG A 311 -32.98 -5.59 -13.28
C ARG A 311 -32.18 -4.34 -13.60
N ARG A 312 -32.46 -3.74 -14.75
CA ARG A 312 -31.80 -2.50 -15.16
C ARG A 312 -32.42 -1.31 -14.41
N ALA A 313 -31.65 -0.68 -13.54
CA ALA A 313 -32.09 0.50 -12.81
C ALA A 313 -32.40 1.68 -13.76
N LEU A 314 -33.52 2.38 -13.50
CA LEU A 314 -33.96 3.54 -14.29
C LEU A 314 -33.12 4.79 -14.02
N LYS A 315 -32.66 4.97 -12.78
CA LYS A 315 -31.85 6.12 -12.36
C LYS A 315 -30.42 5.70 -12.06
N LYS A 316 -29.47 6.58 -12.40
CA LYS A 316 -28.04 6.41 -12.07
C LYS A 316 -27.76 6.18 -10.57
N PRO A 317 -28.32 6.94 -9.60
CA PRO A 317 -28.08 6.67 -8.19
C PRO A 317 -28.55 5.26 -7.76
N ASP A 318 -29.69 4.80 -8.27
CA ASP A 318 -30.24 3.49 -7.95
C ASP A 318 -29.33 2.36 -8.49
N HIS A 319 -28.73 2.57 -9.67
CA HIS A 319 -27.73 1.65 -10.24
C HIS A 319 -26.46 1.54 -9.38
N GLU A 320 -25.95 2.66 -8.88
CA GLU A 320 -24.77 2.64 -8.01
C GLU A 320 -25.07 2.02 -6.63
N LEU A 321 -26.29 2.26 -6.10
CA LEU A 321 -26.78 1.59 -4.89
C LEU A 321 -26.91 0.07 -5.10
N GLN A 322 -27.46 -0.36 -6.25
CA GLN A 322 -27.57 -1.76 -6.63
C GLN A 322 -26.22 -2.49 -6.63
N LYS A 323 -25.17 -1.87 -7.18
CA LYS A 323 -23.80 -2.40 -7.14
C LYS A 323 -23.27 -2.53 -5.72
N ALA A 324 -23.48 -1.51 -4.88
CA ALA A 324 -23.04 -1.53 -3.48
C ALA A 324 -23.76 -2.63 -2.67
N CYS A 325 -25.07 -2.76 -2.86
CA CYS A 325 -25.86 -3.80 -2.21
C CYS A 325 -25.46 -5.21 -2.68
N LEU A 326 -25.09 -5.36 -3.96
CA LEU A 326 -24.58 -6.62 -4.49
C LEU A 326 -23.26 -7.05 -3.82
N VAL A 327 -22.32 -6.11 -3.66
CA VAL A 327 -21.07 -6.36 -2.91
C VAL A 327 -21.37 -6.84 -1.50
N GLU A 328 -22.21 -6.11 -0.76
CA GLU A 328 -22.53 -6.44 0.63
C GLU A 328 -23.28 -7.78 0.75
N ALA A 329 -24.21 -8.06 -0.17
CA ALA A 329 -24.96 -9.32 -0.20
C ALA A 329 -24.03 -10.52 -0.39
N VAL A 330 -23.05 -10.45 -1.30
CA VAL A 330 -22.09 -11.55 -1.51
C VAL A 330 -21.20 -11.75 -0.28
N ILE A 331 -20.74 -10.67 0.36
CA ILE A 331 -19.94 -10.75 1.60
C ILE A 331 -20.76 -11.38 2.73
N MET A 332 -22.04 -11.04 2.86
CA MET A 332 -22.90 -11.65 3.88
C MET A 332 -23.19 -13.12 3.59
N LEU A 333 -23.39 -13.51 2.33
CA LEU A 333 -23.55 -14.93 1.97
C LEU A 333 -22.30 -15.76 2.31
N ASP A 334 -21.11 -15.21 2.05
CA ASP A 334 -19.85 -15.82 2.48
C ASP A 334 -19.77 -15.97 4.01
N LEU A 335 -20.08 -14.91 4.75
CA LEU A 335 -20.14 -14.95 6.22
C LEU A 335 -21.11 -16.02 6.73
N LEU A 336 -22.31 -16.12 6.15
CA LEU A 336 -23.30 -17.12 6.53
C LEU A 336 -22.79 -18.54 6.28
N CYS A 337 -22.14 -18.79 5.13
CA CYS A 337 -21.56 -20.08 4.81
C CYS A 337 -20.40 -20.48 5.74
N ARG A 338 -19.61 -19.50 6.22
CA ARG A 338 -18.58 -19.73 7.25
C ARG A 338 -19.19 -20.06 8.62
N GLN A 339 -20.34 -19.50 8.96
CA GLN A 339 -21.02 -19.77 10.22
C GLN A 339 -21.86 -21.06 10.22
N ASP A 340 -22.37 -21.47 9.06
CA ASP A 340 -23.18 -22.66 8.86
C ASP A 340 -22.99 -23.20 7.44
N SER A 341 -22.43 -24.41 7.35
CA SER A 341 -22.11 -25.06 6.07
C SER A 341 -23.33 -25.46 5.25
N SER A 342 -24.53 -25.51 5.84
CA SER A 342 -25.77 -25.85 5.12
C SER A 342 -26.10 -24.86 4.00
N PHE A 343 -25.64 -23.61 4.10
CA PHE A 343 -25.85 -22.58 3.09
C PHE A 343 -24.95 -22.75 1.85
N ILE A 344 -23.84 -23.49 1.93
CA ILE A 344 -22.80 -23.51 0.89
C ILE A 344 -23.37 -23.88 -0.49
N TYR A 345 -24.08 -25.00 -0.61
CA TYR A 345 -24.60 -25.47 -1.90
C TYR A 345 -25.67 -24.53 -2.48
N ARG A 346 -26.52 -23.94 -1.62
CA ARG A 346 -27.54 -22.96 -2.02
C ARG A 346 -26.85 -21.68 -2.54
N THR A 347 -25.82 -21.19 -1.86
CA THR A 347 -25.04 -20.02 -2.27
C THR A 347 -24.25 -20.27 -3.56
N LEU A 348 -23.58 -21.41 -3.67
CA LEU A 348 -22.71 -21.76 -4.78
C LEU A 348 -23.44 -21.71 -6.14
N SER A 349 -24.65 -22.26 -6.20
CA SER A 349 -25.46 -22.24 -7.42
C SER A 349 -25.80 -20.81 -7.85
N CYS A 350 -26.19 -19.95 -6.91
CA CYS A 350 -26.47 -18.54 -7.14
C CYS A 350 -25.21 -17.77 -7.59
N LEU A 351 -24.08 -17.97 -6.92
CA LEU A 351 -22.85 -17.23 -7.20
C LEU A 351 -22.15 -17.66 -8.49
N LYS A 352 -22.30 -18.92 -8.94
CA LYS A 352 -21.81 -19.35 -10.26
C LYS A 352 -22.49 -18.59 -11.40
N ILE A 353 -23.82 -18.45 -11.33
CA ILE A 353 -24.61 -17.69 -12.31
C ILE A 353 -24.23 -16.21 -12.25
N LEU A 354 -24.11 -15.66 -11.04
CA LEU A 354 -23.69 -14.28 -10.83
C LEU A 354 -22.31 -14.01 -11.44
N HIS A 355 -21.31 -14.84 -11.13
CA HIS A 355 -19.95 -14.71 -11.66
C HIS A 355 -19.93 -14.64 -13.19
N GLY A 356 -20.59 -15.58 -13.88
CA GLY A 356 -20.65 -15.59 -15.34
C GLY A 356 -21.24 -14.30 -15.94
N ARG A 357 -22.25 -13.72 -15.27
CA ARG A 357 -22.83 -12.42 -15.67
C ARG A 357 -21.86 -11.26 -15.43
N LEU A 358 -21.18 -11.24 -14.28
CA LEU A 358 -20.31 -10.12 -13.89
C LEU A 358 -18.99 -10.08 -14.69
N CYS A 359 -18.46 -11.23 -15.13
CA CYS A 359 -17.21 -11.29 -15.89
C CYS A 359 -17.25 -10.51 -17.22
N GLY A 360 -18.43 -10.32 -17.80
CA GLY A 360 -18.60 -9.61 -19.07
C GLY A 360 -18.72 -8.09 -18.95
N ASP A 361 -18.87 -7.56 -17.72
CA ASP A 361 -19.14 -6.13 -17.50
C ASP A 361 -18.16 -5.53 -16.47
N PRO A 362 -17.20 -4.69 -16.93
CA PRO A 362 -16.21 -4.08 -16.04
C PRO A 362 -16.83 -3.15 -14.99
N THR A 363 -18.08 -2.72 -15.15
CA THR A 363 -18.75 -1.84 -14.19
C THR A 363 -19.10 -2.53 -12.86
N TYR A 364 -19.09 -3.87 -12.83
CA TYR A 364 -19.36 -4.69 -11.63
C TYR A 364 -18.10 -5.27 -10.99
N VAL A 365 -16.92 -4.83 -11.41
CA VAL A 365 -15.63 -5.38 -10.95
C VAL A 365 -15.47 -5.44 -9.43
N ARG A 366 -16.04 -4.47 -8.68
CA ARG A 366 -15.97 -4.47 -7.21
C ARG A 366 -16.75 -5.62 -6.58
N ALA A 367 -17.79 -6.13 -7.23
CA ALA A 367 -18.53 -7.32 -6.78
C ALA A 367 -17.81 -8.63 -7.14
N LEU A 368 -16.90 -8.63 -8.14
CA LEU A 368 -16.09 -9.81 -8.46
C LEU A 368 -15.12 -10.18 -7.34
N LEU A 369 -14.59 -9.20 -6.58
CA LEU A 369 -13.67 -9.47 -5.47
C LEU A 369 -14.33 -10.29 -4.34
N PRO A 370 -15.51 -9.90 -3.78
CA PRO A 370 -16.25 -10.74 -2.85
C PRO A 370 -16.65 -12.11 -3.41
N VAL A 371 -17.00 -12.18 -4.70
CA VAL A 371 -17.32 -13.46 -5.35
C VAL A 371 -16.07 -14.36 -5.38
N ALA A 372 -14.91 -13.81 -5.74
CA ALA A 372 -13.64 -14.54 -5.68
C ALA A 372 -13.30 -14.97 -4.25
N GLN A 373 -13.53 -14.11 -3.25
CA GLN A 373 -13.34 -14.44 -1.84
C GLN A 373 -14.23 -15.63 -1.42
N PHE A 374 -15.50 -15.65 -1.82
CA PHE A 374 -16.38 -16.76 -1.55
C PHE A 374 -15.83 -18.07 -2.10
N PHE A 375 -15.39 -18.06 -3.37
CA PHE A 375 -14.78 -19.25 -3.97
C PHE A 375 -13.49 -19.64 -3.24
N LEU A 376 -12.67 -18.70 -2.75
CA LEU A 376 -11.45 -19.03 -1.99
C LEU A 376 -11.79 -19.79 -0.71
N ASN A 377 -12.86 -19.39 -0.02
CA ASN A 377 -13.22 -19.97 1.27
C ASN A 377 -13.93 -21.32 1.17
N HIS A 378 -14.66 -21.56 0.08
CA HIS A 378 -15.65 -22.65 0.01
C HIS A 378 -15.50 -23.59 -1.18
N SER A 379 -14.62 -23.33 -2.15
CA SER A 379 -14.49 -24.17 -3.36
C SER A 379 -14.02 -25.59 -3.05
N GLU A 380 -13.09 -25.76 -2.11
CA GLU A 380 -12.60 -27.07 -1.67
C GLU A 380 -13.72 -27.89 -1.02
N ALA A 381 -14.44 -27.29 -0.06
CA ALA A 381 -15.59 -27.93 0.60
C ALA A 381 -16.72 -28.29 -0.38
N ALA A 382 -16.87 -27.50 -1.45
CA ALA A 382 -17.88 -27.72 -2.48
C ALA A 382 -17.38 -28.60 -3.67
N ALA A 383 -16.12 -29.04 -3.66
CA ALA A 383 -15.46 -29.73 -4.77
C ALA A 383 -15.64 -29.03 -6.14
N VAL A 384 -15.49 -27.70 -6.17
CA VAL A 384 -15.59 -26.88 -7.39
C VAL A 384 -14.22 -26.36 -7.81
N ASP A 385 -13.88 -26.56 -9.08
CA ASP A 385 -12.72 -25.90 -9.67
C ASP A 385 -13.00 -24.38 -9.84
N SER A 386 -12.33 -23.58 -9.02
CA SER A 386 -12.38 -22.12 -9.04
C SER A 386 -11.19 -21.48 -9.77
N GLU A 387 -10.30 -22.26 -10.40
CA GLU A 387 -9.08 -21.73 -11.03
C GLU A 387 -9.40 -20.68 -12.11
N ALA A 388 -10.43 -20.95 -12.94
CA ALA A 388 -10.86 -20.04 -13.99
C ALA A 388 -11.32 -18.66 -13.46
N VAL A 389 -11.90 -18.62 -12.25
CA VAL A 389 -12.29 -17.37 -11.57
C VAL A 389 -11.07 -16.51 -11.30
N TYR A 390 -10.02 -17.11 -10.72
CA TYR A 390 -8.79 -16.40 -10.38
C TYR A 390 -7.98 -16.03 -11.62
N GLN A 391 -7.94 -16.90 -12.63
CA GLN A 391 -7.28 -16.57 -13.89
C GLN A 391 -7.89 -15.30 -14.49
N HIS A 392 -9.23 -15.23 -14.63
CA HIS A 392 -9.91 -14.04 -15.13
C HIS A 392 -9.64 -12.81 -14.25
N LEU A 393 -9.72 -12.98 -12.93
CA LEU A 393 -9.49 -11.92 -11.94
C LEU A 393 -8.10 -11.29 -12.09
N PHE A 394 -7.04 -12.10 -12.19
CA PHE A 394 -5.66 -11.63 -12.25
C PHE A 394 -5.22 -11.20 -13.66
N THR A 395 -5.89 -11.64 -14.73
CA THR A 395 -5.52 -11.25 -16.10
C THR A 395 -6.26 -10.02 -16.60
N ASN A 396 -7.58 -9.96 -16.48
CA ASN A 396 -8.37 -8.95 -17.20
C ASN A 396 -8.49 -7.65 -16.40
N ILE A 397 -8.73 -7.76 -15.09
CA ILE A 397 -9.01 -6.60 -14.24
C ILE A 397 -7.79 -5.67 -14.16
N PRO A 398 -6.57 -6.13 -13.80
CA PRO A 398 -5.42 -5.22 -13.73
C PRO A 398 -4.98 -4.71 -15.11
N SER A 399 -5.32 -5.41 -16.21
CA SER A 399 -4.98 -4.93 -17.55
C SER A 399 -5.87 -3.79 -18.03
N GLU A 400 -7.15 -3.82 -17.68
CA GLU A 400 -8.14 -2.88 -18.19
C GLU A 400 -8.46 -1.75 -17.20
N LEU A 401 -8.39 -2.02 -15.89
CA LEU A 401 -8.92 -1.13 -14.85
C LEU A 401 -7.85 -0.63 -13.87
N PHE A 402 -6.56 -0.69 -14.25
CA PHE A 402 -5.45 -0.19 -13.44
C PHE A 402 -5.58 1.29 -13.04
N TYR A 403 -6.33 2.07 -13.82
CA TYR A 403 -6.51 3.50 -13.58
C TYR A 403 -7.47 3.83 -12.43
N ASN A 404 -8.25 2.86 -11.97
CA ASN A 404 -9.17 3.05 -10.85
C ASN A 404 -8.43 2.83 -9.52
N SER A 405 -8.05 3.92 -8.86
CA SER A 405 -7.25 3.89 -7.61
C SER A 405 -7.93 3.15 -6.46
N MET A 406 -9.25 3.28 -6.31
CA MET A 406 -9.98 2.59 -5.24
C MET A 406 -10.00 1.08 -5.48
N LEU A 407 -10.28 0.65 -6.71
CA LEU A 407 -10.23 -0.75 -7.08
C LEU A 407 -8.82 -1.33 -6.92
N ALA A 408 -7.80 -0.60 -7.35
CA ALA A 408 -6.41 -1.02 -7.22
C ALA A 408 -6.05 -1.30 -5.75
N PHE A 409 -6.47 -0.41 -4.85
CA PHE A 409 -6.28 -0.60 -3.40
C PHE A 409 -7.04 -1.83 -2.88
N GLU A 410 -8.33 -1.96 -3.18
CA GLU A 410 -9.13 -3.12 -2.75
C GLU A 410 -8.59 -4.45 -3.30
N PHE A 411 -8.07 -4.45 -4.53
CA PHE A 411 -7.51 -5.63 -5.18
C PHE A 411 -6.19 -6.05 -4.51
N ILE A 412 -5.29 -5.10 -4.27
CA ILE A 412 -4.03 -5.35 -3.58
C ILE A 412 -4.30 -5.80 -2.12
N GLN A 413 -5.28 -5.19 -1.45
CA GLN A 413 -5.73 -5.63 -0.13
C GLN A 413 -6.23 -7.09 -0.15
N PHE A 414 -7.09 -7.44 -1.10
CA PHE A 414 -7.56 -8.80 -1.31
C PHE A 414 -6.39 -9.78 -1.53
N CYS A 415 -5.38 -9.38 -2.31
CA CYS A 415 -4.19 -10.20 -2.51
C CYS A 415 -3.45 -10.42 -1.18
N ARG A 416 -3.22 -9.34 -0.42
CA ARG A 416 -2.49 -9.39 0.86
C ARG A 416 -3.19 -10.28 1.89
N GLU A 417 -4.50 -10.09 2.08
CA GLU A 417 -5.30 -10.85 3.04
C GLU A 417 -5.32 -12.36 2.72
N ASN A 418 -5.14 -12.74 1.45
CA ASN A 418 -5.22 -14.12 0.99
C ASN A 418 -3.87 -14.71 0.52
N ILE A 419 -2.73 -14.09 0.85
CA ILE A 419 -1.38 -14.58 0.47
C ILE A 419 -1.19 -16.06 0.79
N HIS A 420 -1.62 -16.51 1.98
CA HIS A 420 -1.46 -17.89 2.42
C HIS A 420 -2.22 -18.90 1.56
N PHE A 421 -3.40 -18.53 1.05
CA PHE A 421 -4.14 -19.40 0.13
C PHE A 421 -3.42 -19.49 -1.21
N PHE A 422 -2.91 -18.34 -1.71
CA PHE A 422 -2.15 -18.33 -2.94
C PHE A 422 -0.85 -19.13 -2.84
N ASN A 423 -0.35 -19.46 -1.64
CA ASN A 423 0.80 -20.37 -1.48
C ASN A 423 0.58 -21.76 -2.11
N GLY A 424 -0.66 -22.27 -2.18
CA GLY A 424 -0.97 -23.52 -2.87
C GLY A 424 -1.08 -23.38 -4.39
N ASN A 425 -1.61 -22.25 -4.87
CA ASN A 425 -1.80 -21.91 -6.29
C ASN A 425 -0.79 -20.86 -6.80
N LEU A 426 0.44 -20.88 -6.25
CA LEU A 426 1.45 -19.83 -6.46
C LEU A 426 1.78 -19.59 -7.92
N SER A 427 1.65 -20.61 -8.77
CA SER A 427 1.96 -20.50 -10.19
C SER A 427 1.12 -19.42 -10.88
N ILE A 428 -0.18 -19.34 -10.59
CA ILE A 428 -1.09 -18.36 -11.19
C ILE A 428 -0.80 -16.99 -10.61
N PHE A 429 -0.75 -16.88 -9.28
CA PHE A 429 -0.53 -15.59 -8.62
C PHE A 429 0.83 -14.99 -9.00
N ARG A 430 1.91 -15.79 -8.96
CA ARG A 430 3.25 -15.37 -9.36
C ARG A 430 3.32 -15.08 -10.85
N SER A 431 2.79 -15.93 -11.73
CA SER A 431 2.88 -15.66 -13.16
C SER A 431 2.16 -14.38 -13.60
N ASN A 432 1.19 -13.87 -12.83
CA ASN A 432 0.49 -12.62 -13.13
C ASN A 432 1.13 -11.36 -12.50
N PHE A 433 2.31 -11.46 -11.88
CA PHE A 433 2.97 -10.30 -11.26
C PHE A 433 3.08 -9.08 -12.22
N PRO A 434 3.40 -9.20 -13.53
CA PRO A 434 3.52 -8.01 -14.39
C PRO A 434 2.23 -7.19 -14.46
N ASN A 435 1.07 -7.85 -14.36
CA ASN A 435 -0.22 -7.18 -14.37
C ASN A 435 -0.50 -6.44 -13.05
N LEU A 436 -0.12 -7.03 -11.91
CA LEU A 436 -0.25 -6.39 -10.59
C LEU A 436 0.67 -5.16 -10.47
N PHE A 437 1.84 -5.20 -11.10
CA PHE A 437 2.73 -4.04 -11.17
C PHE A 437 2.13 -2.87 -11.98
N LYS A 438 1.10 -3.09 -12.82
CA LYS A 438 0.38 -1.98 -13.47
C LYS A 438 -0.43 -1.15 -12.47
N PHE A 439 -1.02 -1.79 -11.45
CA PHE A 439 -1.68 -1.06 -10.37
C PHE A 439 -0.70 -0.16 -9.63
N LEU A 440 0.46 -0.71 -9.27
CA LEU A 440 1.53 0.03 -8.61
C LEU A 440 2.08 1.16 -9.49
N ALA A 441 2.36 0.87 -10.76
CA ALA A 441 2.87 1.86 -11.71
C ALA A 441 1.93 3.06 -11.84
N TRP A 442 0.61 2.81 -11.87
CA TRP A 442 -0.38 3.88 -12.00
C TRP A 442 -0.69 4.60 -10.68
N ASN A 443 -0.70 3.90 -9.55
CA ASN A 443 -1.17 4.40 -8.25
C ASN A 443 -0.08 4.33 -7.16
N SER A 444 1.18 4.61 -7.52
CA SER A 444 2.36 4.36 -6.68
C SER A 444 2.27 4.95 -5.28
N ALA A 445 1.89 6.24 -5.17
CA ALA A 445 1.81 6.95 -3.90
C ALA A 445 0.83 6.35 -2.89
N SER A 446 -0.28 5.75 -3.37
CA SER A 446 -1.31 5.15 -2.50
C SER A 446 -1.11 3.66 -2.24
N LEU A 447 -0.32 2.96 -3.06
CA LEU A 447 -0.18 1.51 -2.99
C LEU A 447 1.17 1.04 -2.43
N ILE A 448 2.17 1.90 -2.34
CA ILE A 448 3.51 1.49 -1.92
C ILE A 448 3.53 0.79 -0.56
N SER A 449 2.74 1.25 0.43
CA SER A 449 2.65 0.62 1.75
C SER A 449 2.15 -0.82 1.67
N GLU A 450 1.10 -1.05 0.88
CA GLU A 450 0.49 -2.37 0.72
C GLU A 450 1.35 -3.28 -0.15
N PHE A 451 2.04 -2.73 -1.16
CA PHE A 451 2.81 -3.51 -2.11
C PHE A 451 4.14 -4.04 -1.53
N VAL A 452 4.68 -3.36 -0.51
CA VAL A 452 5.83 -3.84 0.26
C VAL A 452 5.55 -5.20 0.90
N ASP A 453 4.32 -5.46 1.34
CA ASP A 453 3.94 -6.74 1.94
C ASP A 453 3.80 -7.86 0.90
N ILE A 454 3.46 -7.52 -0.35
CA ILE A 454 3.15 -8.50 -1.41
C ILE A 454 4.39 -8.83 -2.26
N LEU A 455 5.27 -7.85 -2.52
CA LEU A 455 6.45 -8.03 -3.37
C LEU A 455 7.27 -9.28 -3.02
N PRO A 456 7.56 -9.60 -1.72
CA PRO A 456 8.33 -10.79 -1.36
C PRO A 456 7.74 -12.10 -1.89
N VAL A 457 6.41 -12.21 -2.01
CA VAL A 457 5.73 -13.44 -2.45
C VAL A 457 6.04 -13.79 -3.91
N PHE A 458 6.33 -12.77 -4.73
CA PHE A 458 6.68 -12.95 -6.13
C PHE A 458 8.13 -13.36 -6.34
N ILE A 459 9.01 -13.05 -5.39
CA ILE A 459 10.46 -13.19 -5.52
C ILE A 459 10.87 -14.64 -5.19
N ASN A 460 11.42 -15.33 -6.18
CA ASN A 460 12.10 -16.62 -6.00
C ASN A 460 13.23 -16.77 -7.05
N ALA A 461 13.97 -17.86 -7.01
CA ALA A 461 15.09 -18.08 -7.92
C ALA A 461 14.72 -18.02 -9.42
N SER A 462 13.49 -18.40 -9.79
CA SER A 462 13.03 -18.39 -11.19
C SER A 462 12.51 -17.03 -11.67
N THR A 463 12.03 -16.18 -10.77
CA THR A 463 11.39 -14.90 -11.11
C THR A 463 12.23 -13.67 -10.77
N ALA A 464 13.25 -13.80 -9.92
CA ALA A 464 14.03 -12.70 -9.39
C ALA A 464 14.59 -11.77 -10.49
N ILE A 465 15.15 -12.34 -11.55
CA ILE A 465 15.71 -11.56 -12.66
C ILE A 465 14.62 -10.76 -13.40
N GLU A 466 13.48 -11.40 -13.72
CA GLU A 466 12.38 -10.71 -14.42
C GLU A 466 11.77 -9.60 -13.55
N ILE A 467 11.63 -9.84 -12.23
CA ILE A 467 11.11 -8.85 -11.27
C ILE A 467 12.05 -7.65 -11.18
N LEU A 468 13.37 -7.86 -11.12
CA LEU A 468 14.32 -6.76 -11.06
C LEU A 468 14.25 -5.89 -12.32
N HIS A 469 14.09 -6.50 -13.50
CA HIS A 469 13.82 -5.74 -14.73
C HIS A 469 12.53 -4.92 -14.62
N VAL A 470 11.42 -5.54 -14.20
CA VAL A 470 10.13 -4.84 -14.07
C VAL A 470 10.21 -3.68 -13.06
N LEU A 471 10.90 -3.86 -11.93
CA LEU A 471 11.14 -2.79 -10.95
C LEU A 471 11.88 -1.60 -11.55
N LEU A 472 12.93 -1.86 -12.33
CA LEU A 472 13.71 -0.82 -13.00
C LEU A 472 12.94 -0.14 -14.13
N ASP A 473 12.04 -0.87 -14.78
CA ASP A 473 11.22 -0.40 -15.91
C ASP A 473 9.88 0.22 -15.47
N LEU A 474 9.55 0.24 -14.17
CA LEU A 474 8.29 0.79 -13.65
C LEU A 474 7.95 2.20 -14.16
N PRO A 475 8.89 3.16 -14.24
CA PRO A 475 8.60 4.49 -14.82
C PRO A 475 8.26 4.42 -16.31
N CYS A 476 8.94 3.54 -17.05
CA CYS A 476 8.68 3.30 -18.47
C CYS A 476 7.31 2.62 -18.70
N LEU A 477 6.97 1.64 -17.84
CA LEU A 477 5.64 1.02 -17.80
C LEU A 477 4.55 2.06 -17.54
N THR A 478 4.78 2.98 -16.60
CA THR A 478 3.84 4.06 -16.28
C THR A 478 3.57 4.95 -17.48
N ALA A 479 4.61 5.33 -18.23
CA ALA A 479 4.46 6.08 -19.48
C ALA A 479 3.70 5.27 -20.55
N ALA A 480 3.98 3.98 -20.70
CA ALA A 480 3.27 3.11 -21.65
C ALA A 480 1.78 2.95 -21.31
N LEU A 481 1.43 2.84 -20.01
CA LEU A 481 0.04 2.79 -19.55
C LEU A 481 -0.72 4.08 -19.85
N ASP A 482 -0.06 5.23 -19.75
CA ASP A 482 -0.66 6.53 -20.06
C ASP A 482 -1.00 6.65 -21.55
N LEU A 483 -0.09 6.20 -22.42
CA LEU A 483 -0.34 6.12 -23.86
C LEU A 483 -1.43 5.10 -24.20
N TYR A 484 -1.47 3.96 -23.50
CA TYR A 484 -2.52 2.96 -23.67
C TYR A 484 -3.90 3.59 -23.46
N LEU A 485 -4.14 4.31 -22.36
CA LEU A 485 -5.43 4.98 -22.10
C LEU A 485 -5.76 6.05 -23.14
N ARG A 486 -4.78 6.88 -23.51
CA ARG A 486 -4.97 7.90 -24.55
C ARG A 486 -5.33 7.28 -25.91
N SER A 487 -4.76 6.11 -26.22
CA SER A 487 -5.01 5.40 -27.48
C SER A 487 -6.40 4.76 -27.56
N SER A 488 -6.98 4.38 -26.41
CA SER A 488 -8.30 3.76 -26.28
C SER A 488 -9.45 4.78 -26.39
N SER A 489 -9.16 6.08 -26.35
CA SER A 489 -10.16 7.14 -26.56
C SER A 489 -10.65 7.16 -28.02
N PRO A 490 -11.96 7.28 -28.28
CA PRO A 490 -12.52 7.37 -29.63
C PRO A 490 -12.27 8.77 -30.22
N THR A 491 -11.03 9.09 -30.58
CA THR A 491 -10.73 10.24 -31.44
C THR A 491 -10.69 9.78 -32.90
N THR A 492 -11.55 10.42 -33.70
CA THR A 492 -11.71 10.29 -35.15
C THR A 492 -10.39 10.55 -35.86
N GLU A 493 -10.15 9.82 -36.95
CA GLU A 493 -8.94 9.84 -37.81
C GLU A 493 -7.82 8.88 -37.38
N LYS A 494 -7.88 7.66 -37.96
CA LYS A 494 -6.68 6.83 -38.12
C LYS A 494 -5.87 7.46 -39.27
N PRO A 495 -4.68 8.04 -39.02
CA PRO A 495 -3.84 8.50 -40.12
C PRO A 495 -3.46 7.30 -41.01
N LEU A 496 -3.34 7.54 -42.31
CA LEU A 496 -2.83 6.56 -43.26
C LEU A 496 -1.38 6.23 -42.85
N TRP A 497 -1.13 5.00 -42.36
CA TRP A 497 0.20 4.61 -41.91
C TRP A 497 1.14 4.45 -43.11
N ASP A 498 2.12 5.33 -43.23
CA ASP A 498 3.28 5.16 -44.12
C ASP A 498 4.44 4.57 -43.30
N PRO A 499 4.85 3.31 -43.56
CA PRO A 499 5.90 2.62 -42.79
C PRO A 499 7.31 3.21 -42.99
N THR A 500 7.48 4.22 -43.85
CA THR A 500 8.79 4.84 -44.14
C THR A 500 9.09 6.07 -43.26
N LEU A 501 8.10 6.63 -42.57
CA LEU A 501 8.23 7.85 -41.76
C LEU A 501 8.42 7.53 -40.27
N LYS A 502 9.39 8.19 -39.62
CA LYS A 502 9.59 8.08 -38.16
C LYS A 502 8.41 8.70 -37.41
N PRO A 503 7.93 8.11 -36.30
CA PRO A 503 6.83 8.65 -35.51
C PRO A 503 7.19 10.03 -34.94
N THR A 504 6.28 11.00 -35.11
CA THR A 504 6.45 12.39 -34.67
C THR A 504 5.99 12.59 -33.23
N SER A 505 5.14 11.71 -32.70
CA SER A 505 4.68 11.72 -31.31
C SER A 505 4.78 10.34 -30.64
N CYS A 506 4.77 10.33 -29.30
CA CYS A 506 4.73 9.07 -28.54
C CYS A 506 3.46 8.23 -28.85
N LEU A 507 2.34 8.88 -29.16
CA LEU A 507 1.09 8.20 -29.53
C LEU A 507 1.16 7.54 -30.91
N ASP A 508 1.84 8.18 -31.87
CA ASP A 508 2.07 7.59 -33.19
C ASP A 508 3.03 6.40 -33.08
N GLY A 509 4.09 6.53 -32.29
CA GLY A 509 5.02 5.42 -32.02
C GLY A 509 4.36 4.27 -31.24
N PHE A 510 3.35 4.54 -30.41
CA PHE A 510 2.56 3.47 -29.77
C PHE A 510 1.76 2.63 -30.77
N ARG A 511 1.33 3.25 -31.88
CA ARG A 511 0.58 2.58 -32.96
C ARG A 511 1.48 1.95 -34.02
N ASP A 512 2.76 2.32 -34.06
CA ASP A 512 3.74 1.89 -35.04
C ASP A 512 4.12 0.39 -34.84
N PRO A 513 4.03 -0.44 -35.90
CA PRO A 513 4.45 -1.85 -35.86
C PRO A 513 5.87 -2.09 -35.34
N HIS A 514 6.81 -1.16 -35.52
CA HIS A 514 8.19 -1.28 -35.09
C HIS A 514 8.33 -1.40 -33.57
N TYR A 515 7.50 -0.68 -32.81
CA TYR A 515 7.53 -0.68 -31.34
C TYR A 515 6.52 -1.64 -30.72
N LYS A 516 5.63 -2.23 -31.53
CA LYS A 516 4.53 -3.08 -31.06
C LYS A 516 4.99 -4.21 -30.14
N ALA A 517 6.08 -4.91 -30.49
CA ALA A 517 6.61 -6.00 -29.67
C ALA A 517 7.12 -5.51 -28.29
N LEU A 518 7.76 -4.34 -28.24
CA LEU A 518 8.27 -3.74 -27.00
C LEU A 518 7.13 -3.28 -26.08
N PHE A 519 6.10 -2.64 -26.65
CA PHE A 519 4.90 -2.28 -25.88
C PHE A 519 4.13 -3.51 -25.41
N GLN A 520 3.99 -4.55 -26.23
CA GLN A 520 3.38 -5.82 -25.82
C GLN A 520 4.15 -6.49 -24.69
N TYR A 521 5.48 -6.41 -24.70
CA TYR A 521 6.29 -6.89 -23.59
C TYR A 521 6.03 -6.10 -22.31
N LEU A 522 6.08 -4.76 -22.34
CA LEU A 522 5.82 -3.96 -21.14
C LEU A 522 4.41 -4.14 -20.60
N LEU A 523 3.41 -4.15 -21.48
CA LEU A 523 1.99 -4.26 -21.12
C LEU A 523 1.51 -5.70 -20.94
N ARG A 524 2.43 -6.69 -20.90
CA ARG A 524 2.09 -8.11 -20.75
C ARG A 524 1.27 -8.36 -19.47
N THR A 525 0.40 -9.36 -19.53
CA THR A 525 -0.42 -9.79 -18.39
C THR A 525 0.25 -10.88 -17.57
N LYS A 526 1.14 -11.66 -18.18
CA LYS A 526 1.85 -12.77 -17.54
C LYS A 526 3.35 -12.64 -17.70
N ALA A 527 4.09 -13.22 -16.77
CA ALA A 527 5.53 -13.43 -16.84
C ALA A 527 5.86 -14.21 -18.13
N ARG A 528 6.80 -13.69 -18.91
CA ARG A 528 7.17 -14.25 -20.22
C ARG A 528 8.68 -14.22 -20.46
N GLY A 529 9.47 -14.11 -19.38
CA GLY A 529 10.92 -13.92 -19.46
C GLY A 529 11.29 -12.47 -19.80
N ILE A 530 12.48 -12.29 -20.38
CA ILE A 530 13.13 -10.99 -20.53
C ILE A 530 13.21 -10.61 -22.01
N ILE A 531 12.93 -9.35 -22.34
CA ILE A 531 13.22 -8.79 -23.67
C ILE A 531 14.52 -7.98 -23.61
N LYS A 532 15.36 -8.12 -24.64
CA LYS A 532 16.55 -7.28 -24.80
C LYS A 532 16.19 -6.03 -25.62
N GLY A 533 16.80 -4.88 -25.27
CA GLY A 533 16.78 -3.69 -26.12
C GLY A 533 15.56 -2.76 -25.94
N LEU A 534 15.33 -2.22 -24.74
CA LEU A 534 14.33 -1.18 -24.48
C LEU A 534 14.77 0.24 -24.90
N THR A 535 16.01 0.42 -25.37
CA THR A 535 16.57 1.71 -25.77
C THR A 535 15.73 2.47 -26.82
N PRO A 536 15.22 1.82 -27.89
CA PRO A 536 14.35 2.50 -28.86
C PRO A 536 13.08 3.05 -28.19
N LEU A 537 12.55 2.31 -27.21
CA LEU A 537 11.37 2.71 -26.47
C LEU A 537 11.66 3.88 -25.52
N HIS A 538 12.81 3.88 -24.84
CA HIS A 538 13.22 5.01 -24.01
C HIS A 538 13.35 6.31 -24.82
N GLN A 539 13.90 6.22 -26.04
CA GLN A 539 13.99 7.35 -26.95
C GLN A 539 12.61 7.87 -27.37
N LEU A 540 11.70 6.97 -27.73
CA LEU A 540 10.32 7.32 -28.09
C LEU A 540 9.56 7.96 -26.91
N LEU A 541 9.73 7.42 -25.70
CA LEU A 541 8.98 7.83 -24.51
C LEU A 541 9.60 9.00 -23.74
N LYS A 542 10.77 9.50 -24.15
CA LYS A 542 11.47 10.62 -23.47
C LYS A 542 10.57 11.81 -23.11
N PRO A 543 9.62 12.26 -23.96
CA PRO A 543 8.71 13.36 -23.60
C PRO A 543 7.79 13.07 -22.39
N MET A 544 7.58 11.80 -22.04
CA MET A 544 6.74 11.39 -20.91
C MET A 544 7.49 11.38 -19.57
N ALA A 545 8.81 11.52 -19.57
CA ALA A 545 9.62 11.42 -18.35
C ALA A 545 9.33 12.51 -17.31
N SER A 546 8.81 13.67 -17.73
CA SER A 546 8.43 14.78 -16.85
C SER A 546 6.97 14.71 -16.38
N CYS A 547 6.18 13.73 -16.83
CA CYS A 547 4.80 13.58 -16.38
C CYS A 547 4.76 13.27 -14.87
N SER A 548 3.92 13.97 -14.12
CA SER A 548 3.87 13.86 -12.65
C SER A 548 3.71 12.43 -12.15
N ARG A 549 2.89 11.61 -12.84
CA ARG A 549 2.70 10.19 -12.50
C ARG A 549 3.95 9.35 -12.70
N VAL A 550 4.71 9.60 -13.77
CA VAL A 550 5.97 8.90 -14.05
C VAL A 550 7.03 9.24 -13.00
N VAL A 551 7.12 10.52 -12.63
CA VAL A 551 8.01 11.00 -11.56
C VAL A 551 7.63 10.36 -10.22
N GLN A 552 6.35 10.39 -9.84
CA GLN A 552 5.85 9.76 -8.61
C GLN A 552 6.08 8.25 -8.57
N CYS A 553 5.98 7.56 -9.71
CA CYS A 553 6.29 6.13 -9.79
C CYS A 553 7.80 5.90 -9.59
N ALA A 554 8.65 6.69 -10.25
CA ALA A 554 10.10 6.61 -10.15
C ALA A 554 10.63 6.81 -8.72
N GLU A 555 9.99 7.67 -7.92
CA GLU A 555 10.35 7.88 -6.51
C GLU A 555 10.16 6.62 -5.64
N THR A 556 9.26 5.71 -6.00
CA THR A 556 9.00 4.48 -5.23
C THR A 556 9.97 3.34 -5.53
N VAL A 557 10.60 3.35 -6.71
CA VAL A 557 11.46 2.27 -7.19
C VAL A 557 12.67 1.99 -6.29
N PRO A 558 13.42 2.98 -5.77
CA PRO A 558 14.56 2.72 -4.89
C PRO A 558 14.18 1.91 -3.63
N ILE A 559 13.01 2.19 -3.06
CA ILE A 559 12.48 1.46 -1.88
C ILE A 559 12.22 -0.01 -2.23
N LEU A 560 11.59 -0.25 -3.39
CA LEU A 560 11.26 -1.59 -3.84
C LEU A 560 12.49 -2.40 -4.26
N ILE A 561 13.51 -1.77 -4.86
CA ILE A 561 14.78 -2.42 -5.18
C ILE A 561 15.51 -2.82 -3.89
N GLN A 562 15.52 -1.96 -2.88
CA GLN A 562 16.12 -2.29 -1.60
C GLN A 562 15.42 -3.50 -0.96
N LEU A 563 14.08 -3.50 -0.93
CA LEU A 563 13.30 -4.64 -0.45
C LEU A 563 13.57 -5.91 -1.26
N PHE A 564 13.65 -5.80 -2.59
CA PHE A 564 13.96 -6.92 -3.47
C PHE A 564 15.28 -7.59 -3.07
N PHE A 565 16.35 -6.82 -2.87
CA PHE A 565 17.64 -7.40 -2.47
C PHE A 565 17.62 -7.94 -1.05
N THR A 566 16.90 -7.31 -0.12
CA THR A 566 16.68 -7.88 1.23
C THR A 566 16.10 -9.30 1.14
N VAL A 567 15.08 -9.51 0.29
CA VAL A 567 14.43 -10.83 0.14
C VAL A 567 15.30 -11.81 -0.63
N VAL A 568 15.89 -11.40 -1.76
CA VAL A 568 16.69 -12.29 -2.61
C VAL A 568 17.92 -12.83 -1.90
N THR A 569 18.56 -12.01 -1.05
CA THR A 569 19.77 -12.42 -0.34
C THR A 569 19.56 -13.54 0.68
N GLU A 570 18.31 -13.84 1.06
CA GLU A 570 17.99 -14.95 1.96
C GLU A 570 18.12 -16.33 1.30
N PHE A 571 17.98 -16.41 -0.03
CA PHE A 571 17.96 -17.69 -0.75
C PHE A 571 18.83 -17.77 -2.01
N ALA A 572 19.41 -16.65 -2.47
CA ALA A 572 20.17 -16.62 -3.72
C ALA A 572 21.44 -17.48 -3.65
N ASP A 573 21.60 -18.36 -4.62
CA ASP A 573 22.82 -19.12 -4.83
C ASP A 573 23.87 -18.29 -5.61
N GLY A 574 25.11 -18.78 -5.69
CA GLY A 574 26.18 -18.09 -6.43
C GLY A 574 25.82 -17.81 -7.89
N THR A 575 25.08 -18.72 -8.53
CA THR A 575 24.60 -18.56 -9.92
C THR A 575 23.69 -17.34 -10.06
N LEU A 576 22.67 -17.25 -9.20
CA LEU A 576 21.73 -16.13 -9.20
C LEU A 576 22.42 -14.82 -8.80
N ILE A 577 23.31 -14.85 -7.82
CA ILE A 577 24.09 -13.68 -7.41
C ILE A 577 24.90 -13.13 -8.60
N ASN A 578 25.57 -14.01 -9.35
CA ASN A 578 26.33 -13.61 -10.53
C ASN A 578 25.44 -12.95 -11.59
N GLN A 579 24.28 -13.54 -11.88
CA GLN A 579 23.32 -12.97 -12.83
C GLN A 579 22.81 -11.59 -12.38
N LEU A 580 22.56 -11.41 -11.08
CA LEU A 580 22.10 -10.14 -10.53
C LEU A 580 23.17 -9.06 -10.61
N VAL A 581 24.44 -9.38 -10.33
CA VAL A 581 25.55 -8.42 -10.47
C VAL A 581 25.72 -7.99 -11.92
N VAL A 582 25.73 -8.94 -12.86
CA VAL A 582 25.81 -8.63 -14.30
C VAL A 582 24.66 -7.72 -14.72
N LEU A 583 23.43 -8.07 -14.34
CA LEU A 583 22.24 -7.26 -14.65
C LEU A 583 22.35 -5.85 -14.08
N LEU A 584 22.81 -5.72 -12.83
CA LEU A 584 22.96 -4.44 -12.15
C LEU A 584 23.96 -3.52 -12.88
N LEU A 585 25.07 -4.08 -13.39
CA LEU A 585 26.04 -3.36 -14.21
C LEU A 585 25.46 -2.99 -15.58
N GLU A 586 24.87 -3.94 -16.32
CA GLU A 586 24.30 -3.70 -17.64
C GLU A 586 23.15 -2.68 -17.62
N ARG A 587 22.28 -2.76 -16.61
CA ARG A 587 21.10 -1.91 -16.47
C ARG A 587 21.41 -0.52 -15.92
N SER A 588 22.60 -0.31 -15.37
CA SER A 588 23.03 1.01 -14.88
C SER A 588 23.05 2.08 -15.99
N ASP A 589 23.27 1.70 -17.25
CA ASP A 589 23.19 2.57 -18.44
C ASP A 589 21.79 2.68 -19.04
N LEU A 590 20.94 1.70 -18.76
CA LEU A 590 19.67 1.49 -19.46
C LEU A 590 18.47 1.83 -18.56
N LEU A 591 18.59 2.89 -17.77
CA LEU A 591 17.51 3.44 -16.96
C LEU A 591 16.73 4.51 -17.72
N PHE A 592 15.41 4.54 -17.56
CA PHE A 592 14.56 5.58 -18.15
C PHE A 592 14.93 6.97 -17.59
N ASP A 593 14.95 7.98 -18.45
CA ASP A 593 15.56 9.28 -18.16
C ASP A 593 14.64 10.23 -17.38
N VAL A 594 14.32 9.86 -16.14
CA VAL A 594 13.49 10.64 -15.21
C VAL A 594 14.40 11.46 -14.28
N PRO A 595 14.06 12.71 -13.94
CA PRO A 595 14.86 13.53 -13.03
C PRO A 595 15.15 12.82 -11.70
N GLN A 596 16.41 12.86 -11.24
CA GLN A 596 16.91 12.26 -9.99
C GLN A 596 16.80 10.73 -9.86
N PHE A 597 16.00 10.07 -10.70
CA PHE A 597 15.76 8.63 -10.65
C PHE A 597 17.04 7.81 -10.80
N LYS A 598 17.88 8.11 -11.81
CA LYS A 598 19.14 7.40 -12.05
C LYS A 598 20.07 7.43 -10.84
N ALA A 599 20.27 8.62 -10.28
CA ALA A 599 21.13 8.80 -9.11
C ALA A 599 20.63 8.02 -7.89
N ALA A 600 19.31 8.04 -7.65
CA ALA A 600 18.70 7.30 -6.55
C ALA A 600 18.84 5.77 -6.73
N VAL A 601 18.61 5.26 -7.94
CA VAL A 601 18.77 3.83 -8.26
C VAL A 601 20.24 3.41 -8.17
N HIS A 602 21.17 4.19 -8.73
CA HIS A 602 22.62 3.91 -8.64
C HIS A 602 23.10 3.87 -7.19
N ARG A 603 22.59 4.75 -6.32
CA ARG A 603 22.89 4.71 -4.89
C ARG A 603 22.46 3.38 -4.26
N VAL A 604 21.22 2.95 -4.48
CA VAL A 604 20.73 1.66 -3.94
C VAL A 604 21.53 0.50 -4.53
N MET A 605 21.62 0.42 -5.85
CA MET A 605 22.39 -0.61 -6.56
C MET A 605 23.83 -0.74 -6.07
N SER A 606 24.53 0.39 -5.89
CA SER A 606 25.90 0.39 -5.39
C SER A 606 26.00 -0.23 -3.98
N SER A 607 25.05 0.05 -3.10
CA SER A 607 25.03 -0.54 -1.74
C SER A 607 24.77 -2.04 -1.79
N GLN A 608 23.86 -2.48 -2.66
CA GLN A 608 23.48 -3.90 -2.80
C GLN A 608 24.58 -4.72 -3.45
N LEU A 609 25.35 -4.15 -4.38
CA LEU A 609 26.55 -4.79 -4.92
C LEU A 609 27.50 -5.26 -3.81
N LEU A 610 27.76 -4.42 -2.80
CA LEU A 610 28.63 -4.78 -1.67
C LEU A 610 28.05 -5.92 -0.83
N VAL A 611 26.74 -5.94 -0.63
CA VAL A 611 26.04 -7.03 0.07
C VAL A 611 26.22 -8.34 -0.69
N LEU A 612 26.02 -8.33 -2.00
CA LEU A 612 26.21 -9.50 -2.86
C LEU A 612 27.67 -9.99 -2.85
N CYS A 613 28.64 -9.08 -2.95
CA CYS A 613 30.07 -9.42 -2.85
C CYS A 613 30.42 -10.04 -1.49
N LYS A 614 29.80 -9.58 -0.40
CA LYS A 614 30.03 -10.16 0.92
C LYS A 614 29.43 -11.56 1.07
N LEU A 615 28.27 -11.81 0.45
CA LEU A 615 27.60 -13.10 0.46
C LEU A 615 28.31 -14.13 -0.42
N HIS A 616 28.83 -13.71 -1.57
CA HIS A 616 29.55 -14.57 -2.51
C HIS A 616 30.87 -13.92 -2.98
N PRO A 617 31.93 -13.87 -2.15
CA PRO A 617 33.20 -13.22 -2.50
C PRO A 617 33.85 -13.71 -3.79
N SER A 618 33.67 -15.00 -4.12
CA SER A 618 34.19 -15.61 -5.34
C SER A 618 33.64 -14.95 -6.62
N LEU A 619 32.55 -14.18 -6.54
CA LEU A 619 31.96 -13.46 -7.67
C LEU A 619 32.97 -12.55 -8.37
N VAL A 620 33.93 -11.97 -7.64
CA VAL A 620 34.92 -11.05 -8.21
C VAL A 620 35.85 -11.77 -9.19
N VAL A 621 36.13 -13.05 -8.94
CA VAL A 621 36.91 -13.90 -9.84
C VAL A 621 36.03 -14.46 -10.96
N GLU A 622 34.81 -14.89 -10.64
CA GLU A 622 33.87 -15.47 -11.60
C GLU A 622 33.42 -14.47 -12.68
N LEU A 623 33.16 -13.21 -12.30
CA LEU A 623 32.74 -12.12 -13.18
C LEU A 623 33.90 -11.20 -13.56
N SER A 624 35.12 -11.71 -13.50
CA SER A 624 36.32 -10.91 -13.71
C SER A 624 36.35 -10.17 -15.04
N LYS A 625 35.78 -10.73 -16.10
CA LYS A 625 35.72 -10.12 -17.44
C LYS A 625 34.80 -8.90 -17.44
N GLU A 626 33.58 -9.05 -16.94
CA GLU A 626 32.56 -8.02 -16.86
C GLU A 626 33.01 -6.87 -15.93
N LEU A 627 33.63 -7.21 -14.79
CA LEU A 627 34.17 -6.23 -13.85
C LEU A 627 35.38 -5.49 -14.43
N LEU A 628 36.25 -6.15 -15.18
CA LEU A 628 37.39 -5.50 -15.84
C LEU A 628 36.93 -4.55 -16.96
N GLU A 629 35.95 -4.97 -17.77
CA GLU A 629 35.33 -4.11 -18.80
C GLU A 629 34.66 -2.87 -18.17
N PHE A 630 33.93 -3.06 -17.07
CA PHE A 630 33.27 -1.98 -16.35
C PHE A 630 34.27 -1.00 -15.72
N THR A 631 35.32 -1.52 -15.07
CA THR A 631 36.35 -0.69 -14.41
C THR A 631 37.28 0.02 -15.39
N GLY A 632 37.50 -0.56 -16.58
CA GLY A 632 38.32 0.07 -17.64
C GLY A 632 37.61 1.19 -18.41
N THR A 633 36.33 1.43 -18.17
CA THR A 633 35.55 2.44 -18.91
C THR A 633 35.46 3.75 -18.13
N ILE A 634 36.17 4.79 -18.59
CA ILE A 634 36.30 6.10 -17.91
C ILE A 634 34.95 6.78 -17.64
N SER A 635 34.01 6.69 -18.59
CA SER A 635 32.69 7.34 -18.46
C SER A 635 31.86 6.82 -17.27
N ASN A 636 32.20 5.65 -16.72
CA ASN A 636 31.55 5.11 -15.53
C ASN A 636 31.91 5.89 -14.26
N ILE A 637 33.07 6.55 -14.22
CA ILE A 637 33.46 7.41 -13.09
C ILE A 637 32.46 8.57 -12.96
N ASP A 638 32.13 9.21 -14.08
CA ASP A 638 31.28 10.39 -14.09
C ASP A 638 29.80 10.04 -13.95
N SER A 639 29.34 9.04 -14.72
CA SER A 639 27.92 8.72 -14.82
C SER A 639 27.42 7.81 -13.69
N LYS A 640 28.32 7.05 -13.04
CA LYS A 640 27.98 5.96 -12.09
C LYS A 640 28.96 5.89 -10.92
N GLU A 641 29.46 7.04 -10.44
CA GLU A 641 30.51 7.16 -9.42
C GLU A 641 30.36 6.17 -8.25
N ASN A 642 29.15 6.06 -7.68
CA ASN A 642 28.89 5.18 -6.54
C ASN A 642 29.07 3.69 -6.87
N ILE A 643 28.57 3.24 -8.03
CA ILE A 643 28.72 1.84 -8.46
C ILE A 643 30.19 1.58 -8.78
N PHE A 644 30.83 2.48 -9.53
CA PHE A 644 32.25 2.41 -9.86
C PHE A 644 33.12 2.26 -8.62
N THR A 645 32.95 3.15 -7.64
CA THR A 645 33.70 3.14 -6.39
C THR A 645 33.56 1.80 -5.65
N ASN A 646 32.35 1.25 -5.59
CA ASN A 646 32.09 0.00 -4.89
C ASN A 646 32.59 -1.23 -5.66
N VAL A 647 32.59 -1.21 -6.99
CA VAL A 647 33.23 -2.26 -7.81
C VAL A 647 34.74 -2.26 -7.56
N VAL A 648 35.39 -1.11 -7.64
CA VAL A 648 36.84 -0.97 -7.38
C VAL A 648 37.17 -1.43 -5.98
N TRP A 649 36.40 -1.00 -4.97
CA TRP A 649 36.56 -1.45 -3.60
C TRP A 649 36.42 -2.97 -3.47
N ALA A 650 35.41 -3.58 -4.10
CA ALA A 650 35.18 -5.02 -4.05
C ALA A 650 36.31 -5.82 -4.72
N VAL A 651 36.89 -5.32 -5.82
CA VAL A 651 38.10 -5.88 -6.43
C VAL A 651 39.26 -5.83 -5.44
N GLY A 652 39.48 -4.69 -4.81
CA GLY A 652 40.49 -4.54 -3.77
C GLY A 652 40.30 -5.50 -2.60
N GLU A 653 39.07 -5.74 -2.17
CA GLU A 653 38.76 -6.59 -1.03
C GLU A 653 38.85 -8.09 -1.36
N TYR A 654 38.17 -8.54 -2.41
CA TYR A 654 37.88 -9.96 -2.63
C TYR A 654 38.72 -10.63 -3.72
N LEU A 655 39.47 -9.89 -4.55
CA LEU A 655 40.37 -10.49 -5.56
C LEU A 655 41.61 -11.10 -4.89
N SER A 656 41.45 -12.28 -4.30
CA SER A 656 42.47 -12.99 -3.53
C SER A 656 42.24 -14.50 -3.54
N VAL A 657 43.33 -15.28 -3.46
CA VAL A 657 43.33 -16.75 -3.34
C VAL A 657 42.60 -17.24 -2.09
N VAL A 658 42.49 -16.38 -1.06
CA VAL A 658 41.75 -16.66 0.18
C VAL A 658 40.26 -16.88 -0.08
N TYR A 659 39.69 -16.13 -1.03
CA TYR A 659 38.26 -16.16 -1.34
C TYR A 659 37.93 -17.06 -2.54
N ASP A 660 38.85 -17.24 -3.47
CA ASP A 660 38.70 -18.18 -4.59
C ASP A 660 40.06 -18.71 -5.05
N ARG A 661 40.21 -20.04 -5.05
CA ARG A 661 41.44 -20.74 -5.47
C ARG A 661 41.79 -20.53 -6.94
N ARG A 662 40.83 -20.13 -7.77
CA ARG A 662 41.04 -19.81 -9.19
C ARG A 662 41.67 -18.42 -9.39
N CYS A 663 41.79 -17.61 -8.33
CA CYS A 663 42.47 -16.33 -8.40
C CYS A 663 43.95 -16.56 -8.74
N THR A 664 44.42 -16.04 -9.88
CA THR A 664 45.82 -16.15 -10.30
C THR A 664 46.53 -14.80 -10.27
N VAL A 665 47.86 -14.82 -10.25
CA VAL A 665 48.68 -13.60 -10.28
C VAL A 665 48.45 -12.83 -11.58
N GLU A 666 48.23 -13.52 -12.71
CA GLU A 666 47.92 -12.88 -13.99
C GLU A 666 46.61 -12.09 -13.92
N LEU A 667 45.61 -12.61 -13.20
CA LEU A 667 44.33 -11.92 -13.03
C LEU A 667 44.50 -10.66 -12.17
N ILE A 668 45.26 -10.74 -11.09
CA ILE A 668 45.60 -9.59 -10.24
C ILE A 668 46.33 -8.52 -11.07
N ASN A 669 47.30 -8.93 -11.88
CA ASN A 669 48.06 -8.01 -12.74
C ASN A 669 47.15 -7.32 -13.78
N LYS A 670 46.18 -8.02 -14.37
CA LYS A 670 45.22 -7.42 -15.32
C LYS A 670 44.37 -6.32 -14.67
N PHE A 671 43.80 -6.59 -13.50
CA PHE A 671 43.05 -5.56 -12.75
C PHE A 671 43.95 -4.41 -12.33
N PHE A 672 45.17 -4.70 -11.89
CA PHE A 672 46.16 -3.70 -11.55
C PHE A 672 46.43 -2.76 -12.74
N GLU A 673 46.75 -3.30 -13.91
CA GLU A 673 47.07 -2.52 -15.11
C GLU A 673 45.89 -1.65 -15.56
N ALA A 674 44.66 -2.19 -15.53
CA ALA A 674 43.46 -1.43 -15.88
C ALA A 674 43.21 -0.25 -14.92
N LEU A 675 43.31 -0.48 -13.60
CA LEU A 675 43.10 0.55 -12.59
C LEU A 675 44.27 1.56 -12.55
N GLU A 676 45.49 1.11 -12.84
CA GLU A 676 46.69 1.96 -12.94
C GLU A 676 46.57 2.91 -14.13
N ALA A 677 46.17 2.41 -15.31
CA ALA A 677 45.93 3.23 -16.49
C ALA A 677 44.86 4.29 -16.22
N LEU A 678 43.76 3.90 -15.56
CA LEU A 678 42.68 4.82 -15.21
C LEU A 678 43.13 5.91 -14.23
N LEU A 679 43.86 5.54 -13.16
CA LEU A 679 44.39 6.52 -12.21
C LEU A 679 45.43 7.44 -12.86
N PHE A 680 46.21 6.94 -13.82
CA PHE A 680 47.13 7.75 -14.62
C PHE A 680 46.39 8.79 -15.43
N GLU A 681 45.32 8.41 -16.12
CA GLU A 681 44.49 9.34 -16.90
C GLU A 681 43.89 10.43 -16.00
N ILE A 682 43.37 10.06 -14.83
CA ILE A 682 42.84 11.03 -13.85
C ILE A 682 43.92 12.03 -13.39
N THR A 683 45.17 11.57 -13.22
CA THR A 683 46.27 12.38 -12.65
C THR A 683 47.13 13.14 -13.67
N GLN A 684 47.07 12.79 -14.95
CA GLN A 684 47.90 13.41 -16.01
C GLN A 684 47.13 14.41 -16.89
N PHE A 685 45.81 14.44 -16.83
CA PHE A 685 45.03 15.34 -17.67
C PHE A 685 45.14 16.81 -17.20
N ARG A 686 45.61 17.68 -18.10
CA ARG A 686 45.44 19.14 -17.99
C ARG A 686 43.94 19.48 -18.01
N PRO A 687 43.50 20.59 -17.38
CA PRO A 687 42.13 21.07 -17.44
C PRO A 687 41.76 21.49 -18.88
N SER A 688 41.45 20.50 -19.71
CA SER A 688 40.75 20.62 -20.98
C SER A 688 39.27 20.36 -20.70
N ALA A 689 38.39 21.15 -21.32
CA ALA A 689 36.96 21.31 -21.03
C ALA A 689 36.06 20.06 -21.20
N THR A 690 36.60 18.84 -21.23
CA THR A 690 35.89 17.64 -21.68
C THR A 690 35.79 16.50 -20.65
N LEU A 691 36.49 16.53 -19.50
CA LEU A 691 36.30 15.53 -18.43
C LEU A 691 35.93 16.20 -17.08
N PRO A 692 34.84 15.78 -16.41
CA PRO A 692 34.41 16.33 -15.12
C PRO A 692 35.38 16.08 -13.96
N LYS A 693 35.23 16.85 -12.88
CA LYS A 693 35.98 16.71 -11.62
C LYS A 693 35.68 15.35 -10.97
N CYS A 694 36.72 14.53 -10.76
CA CYS A 694 36.59 13.25 -10.07
C CYS A 694 36.47 13.44 -8.55
N CYS A 695 35.67 12.63 -7.85
CA CYS A 695 35.52 12.76 -6.40
C CYS A 695 36.79 12.27 -5.65
N PRO A 696 37.28 12.95 -4.59
CA PRO A 696 38.42 12.49 -3.79
C PRO A 696 38.26 11.07 -3.23
N ARG A 697 37.01 10.68 -2.94
CA ARG A 697 36.65 9.32 -2.53
C ARG A 697 37.03 8.28 -3.58
N VAL A 698 36.82 8.57 -4.86
CA VAL A 698 37.18 7.65 -5.96
C VAL A 698 38.69 7.48 -6.02
N ILE A 699 39.44 8.59 -5.96
CA ILE A 699 40.91 8.60 -6.00
C ILE A 699 41.49 7.80 -4.82
N THR A 700 41.00 8.03 -3.61
CA THR A 700 41.45 7.32 -2.41
C THR A 700 41.13 5.82 -2.43
N VAL A 701 39.96 5.43 -2.97
CA VAL A 701 39.60 4.02 -3.16
C VAL A 701 40.46 3.35 -4.24
N LEU A 702 40.75 4.03 -5.34
CA LEU A 702 41.68 3.54 -6.39
C LEU A 702 43.08 3.32 -5.82
N MET A 703 43.64 4.31 -5.11
CA MET A 703 44.95 4.19 -4.45
C MET A 703 44.99 3.02 -3.48
N THR A 704 43.97 2.91 -2.62
CA THR A 704 43.87 1.82 -1.63
C THR A 704 43.76 0.46 -2.31
N THR A 705 42.98 0.37 -3.40
CA THR A 705 42.78 -0.87 -4.16
C THR A 705 44.06 -1.31 -4.86
N LEU A 706 44.76 -0.42 -5.55
CA LEU A 706 46.06 -0.72 -6.16
C LEU A 706 47.05 -1.21 -5.11
N THR A 707 47.10 -0.56 -3.95
CA THR A 707 47.98 -0.97 -2.85
C THR A 707 47.62 -2.37 -2.31
N LYS A 708 46.31 -2.67 -2.17
CA LYS A 708 45.83 -4.02 -1.78
C LYS A 708 46.22 -5.08 -2.80
N LEU A 709 46.04 -4.83 -4.10
CA LEU A 709 46.40 -5.77 -5.17
C LEU A 709 47.90 -6.07 -5.17
N VAL A 710 48.73 -5.04 -5.01
CA VAL A 710 50.18 -5.17 -5.03
C VAL A 710 50.75 -5.80 -3.76
N SER A 711 50.06 -5.67 -2.62
CA SER A 711 50.41 -6.46 -1.43
C SER A 711 50.28 -7.98 -1.64
N ARG A 712 49.52 -8.40 -2.67
CA ARG A 712 49.36 -9.80 -3.11
C ARG A 712 50.28 -10.18 -4.27
N SER A 713 50.94 -9.21 -4.90
CA SER A 713 51.83 -9.38 -6.07
C SER A 713 53.04 -8.42 -5.93
N GLN A 714 54.07 -8.87 -5.21
CA GLN A 714 55.17 -8.00 -4.74
C GLN A 714 56.00 -7.39 -5.89
N ASP A 715 56.00 -8.01 -7.07
CA ASP A 715 56.72 -7.53 -8.26
C ASP A 715 56.21 -6.15 -8.75
N LEU A 716 54.99 -5.77 -8.35
CA LEU A 716 54.35 -4.51 -8.75
C LEU A 716 54.59 -3.35 -7.75
N ILE A 717 55.23 -3.59 -6.60
CA ILE A 717 55.47 -2.57 -5.56
C ILE A 717 56.16 -1.30 -6.11
N PRO A 718 57.22 -1.39 -6.92
CA PRO A 718 57.90 -0.21 -7.44
C PRO A 718 56.98 0.67 -8.32
N ARG A 719 56.07 0.06 -9.10
CA ARG A 719 55.11 0.79 -9.96
C ARG A 719 54.13 1.60 -9.12
N VAL A 720 53.54 1.01 -8.08
CA VAL A 720 52.61 1.73 -7.18
C VAL A 720 53.30 2.87 -6.45
N PHE A 721 54.54 2.66 -5.98
CA PHE A 721 55.28 3.69 -5.27
C PHE A 721 55.52 4.94 -6.14
N LEU A 722 55.85 4.73 -7.42
CA LEU A 722 55.95 5.81 -8.41
C LEU A 722 54.60 6.51 -8.63
N PHE A 723 53.51 5.75 -8.69
CA PHE A 723 52.17 6.31 -8.87
C PHE A 723 51.69 7.13 -7.68
N LEU A 724 51.83 6.63 -6.45
CA LEU A 724 51.46 7.38 -5.25
C LEU A 724 52.29 8.66 -5.10
N SER A 725 53.57 8.61 -5.48
CA SER A 725 54.44 9.80 -5.54
C SER A 725 53.92 10.82 -6.56
N LYS A 726 53.47 10.36 -7.74
CA LYS A 726 52.85 11.22 -8.76
C LYS A 726 51.53 11.82 -8.27
N VAL A 727 50.65 11.04 -7.64
CA VAL A 727 49.38 11.52 -7.06
C VAL A 727 49.64 12.60 -6.01
N ARG A 728 50.67 12.42 -5.18
CA ARG A 728 51.09 13.42 -4.20
C ARG A 728 51.56 14.71 -4.87
N SER A 729 52.45 14.61 -5.86
CA SER A 729 52.90 15.79 -6.63
C SER A 729 51.76 16.48 -7.39
N PHE A 730 50.76 15.71 -7.83
CA PHE A 730 49.55 16.20 -8.47
C PHE A 730 48.66 16.96 -7.47
N ALA A 731 48.45 16.43 -6.28
CA ALA A 731 47.67 17.09 -5.22
C ALA A 731 48.36 18.35 -4.66
N GLU A 732 49.69 18.41 -4.69
CA GLU A 732 50.48 19.61 -4.32
C GLU A 732 50.55 20.67 -5.44
N SER A 733 50.00 20.41 -6.63
CA SER A 733 50.09 21.31 -7.80
C SER A 733 49.16 22.53 -7.68
N PRO A 734 49.62 23.75 -8.05
CA PRO A 734 48.80 24.96 -7.98
C PRO A 734 47.56 24.92 -8.89
N ALA A 735 47.55 24.07 -9.92
CA ALA A 735 46.41 23.84 -10.80
C ALA A 735 45.26 23.04 -10.13
N MET A 736 45.51 22.39 -8.98
CA MET A 736 44.51 21.61 -8.23
C MET A 736 43.82 22.39 -7.13
N THR A 737 44.51 23.36 -6.51
CA THR A 737 43.96 24.29 -5.51
C THR A 737 42.77 25.10 -6.02
N SER A 738 42.58 25.20 -7.34
CA SER A 738 41.43 25.85 -7.97
C SER A 738 40.25 24.90 -8.21
N VAL A 739 40.47 23.57 -8.19
CA VAL A 739 39.48 22.55 -8.54
C VAL A 739 38.94 21.85 -7.31
N TYR A 740 39.75 21.62 -6.27
CA TYR A 740 39.38 20.89 -5.05
C TYR A 740 39.48 21.78 -3.81
N SER A 741 38.71 21.45 -2.78
CA SER A 741 38.85 22.13 -1.48
C SER A 741 40.17 21.74 -0.80
N GLU A 742 40.62 22.54 0.16
CA GLU A 742 41.81 22.21 0.96
C GLU A 742 41.64 20.86 1.67
N GLU A 743 40.45 20.59 2.23
CA GLU A 743 40.10 19.34 2.92
C GLU A 743 40.14 18.12 1.98
N ASP A 744 39.63 18.26 0.74
CA ASP A 744 39.70 17.21 -0.28
C ASP A 744 41.15 16.86 -0.64
N THR A 745 41.99 17.89 -0.78
CA THR A 745 43.40 17.76 -1.15
C THR A 745 44.20 17.12 -0.02
N GLU A 746 43.95 17.54 1.22
CA GLU A 746 44.55 16.96 2.43
C GLU A 746 44.17 15.48 2.59
N THR A 747 42.92 15.11 2.29
CA THR A 747 42.46 13.72 2.34
C THR A 747 43.24 12.83 1.37
N ILE A 748 43.45 13.31 0.13
CA ILE A 748 44.22 12.58 -0.89
C ILE A 748 45.70 12.46 -0.47
N LEU A 749 46.31 13.56 0.00
CA LEU A 749 47.72 13.59 0.41
C LEU A 749 48.00 12.70 1.61
N THR A 750 47.16 12.77 2.63
CA THR A 750 47.24 11.94 3.84
C THR A 750 47.18 10.48 3.45
N ARG A 751 46.18 10.11 2.63
CA ARG A 751 45.99 8.72 2.21
C ARG A 751 47.15 8.20 1.36
N ALA A 752 47.66 9.00 0.42
CA ALA A 752 48.81 8.62 -0.39
C ALA A 752 50.05 8.38 0.49
N THR A 753 50.28 9.25 1.48
CA THR A 753 51.41 9.16 2.41
C THR A 753 51.32 7.91 3.31
N GLU A 754 50.13 7.61 3.85
CA GLU A 754 49.87 6.39 4.61
C GLU A 754 50.20 5.13 3.80
N LEU A 755 49.69 5.05 2.57
CA LEU A 755 49.88 3.88 1.70
C LEU A 755 51.34 3.72 1.28
N MET A 756 52.04 4.83 0.96
CA MET A 756 53.48 4.80 0.67
C MET A 756 54.30 4.30 1.87
N ASN A 757 53.95 4.74 3.08
CA ASN A 757 54.64 4.32 4.29
C ASN A 757 54.40 2.84 4.61
N LEU A 758 53.18 2.34 4.39
CA LEU A 758 52.88 0.90 4.52
C LEU A 758 53.69 0.06 3.52
N LEU A 759 53.78 0.46 2.26
CA LEU A 759 54.49 -0.29 1.21
C LEU A 759 56.01 -0.39 1.43
N LYS A 760 56.62 0.47 2.27
CA LYS A 760 58.03 0.32 2.68
C LYS A 760 58.28 -0.96 3.48
N MET A 761 57.23 -1.54 4.06
CA MET A 761 57.27 -2.80 4.79
C MET A 761 56.30 -3.81 4.15
N PRO A 762 56.67 -4.49 3.05
CA PRO A 762 55.75 -5.32 2.27
C PRO A 762 55.02 -6.42 3.06
N SER A 763 55.70 -7.04 4.03
CA SER A 763 55.12 -8.05 4.92
C SER A 763 54.04 -7.46 5.84
N VAL A 764 54.26 -6.26 6.37
CA VAL A 764 53.29 -5.52 7.19
C VAL A 764 52.13 -5.03 6.32
N ALA A 765 52.43 -4.51 5.13
CA ALA A 765 51.40 -4.10 4.17
C ALA A 765 50.47 -5.26 3.81
N GLN A 766 51.01 -6.44 3.50
CA GLN A 766 50.22 -7.64 3.23
C GLN A 766 49.33 -8.02 4.43
N PHE A 767 49.87 -7.94 5.66
CA PHE A 767 49.11 -8.25 6.88
C PHE A 767 47.98 -7.24 7.16
N VAL A 768 48.25 -5.95 6.99
CA VAL A 768 47.30 -4.86 7.29
C VAL A 768 46.23 -4.72 6.21
N LEU A 769 46.61 -4.84 4.94
CA LEU A 769 45.72 -4.62 3.79
C LEU A 769 45.01 -5.91 3.35
N THR A 770 45.52 -7.07 3.76
CA THR A 770 44.99 -8.41 3.48
C THR A 770 44.98 -9.27 4.75
N PRO A 771 44.25 -8.87 5.80
CA PRO A 771 44.16 -9.68 7.01
C PRO A 771 43.53 -11.04 6.68
N SER A 772 44.02 -12.10 7.32
CA SER A 772 43.42 -13.43 7.22
C SER A 772 42.05 -13.45 7.91
N VAL A 773 41.16 -14.36 7.49
CA VAL A 773 39.79 -14.49 8.04
C VAL A 773 39.79 -14.65 9.57
N GLU A 774 40.84 -15.26 10.13
CA GLU A 774 41.04 -15.45 11.57
C GLU A 774 41.34 -14.12 12.28
N VAL A 775 42.18 -13.27 11.70
CA VAL A 775 42.57 -11.94 12.24
C VAL A 775 41.42 -10.93 12.10
N SER A 776 40.57 -11.07 11.08
CA SER A 776 39.37 -10.23 10.85
C SER A 776 38.23 -10.45 11.86
N ASN A 777 38.35 -11.46 12.73
CA ASN A 777 37.35 -11.77 13.75
C ASN A 777 37.47 -10.81 14.94
N PRO A 778 36.41 -10.13 15.41
CA PRO A 778 36.49 -9.16 16.51
C PRO A 778 37.13 -9.69 17.80
N ARG A 779 37.20 -11.02 17.99
CA ARG A 779 37.95 -11.65 19.11
C ARG A 779 39.44 -11.30 19.10
N TYR A 780 40.09 -11.17 17.95
CA TYR A 780 41.51 -10.78 17.84
C TYR A 780 41.76 -9.31 18.25
N HIS A 781 40.73 -8.47 18.23
CA HIS A 781 40.80 -7.05 18.59
C HIS A 781 40.29 -6.75 20.01
N LEU A 782 39.56 -7.69 20.64
CA LEU A 782 39.00 -7.54 21.99
C LEU A 782 39.94 -8.06 23.09
N ASP A 783 40.83 -9.00 22.78
CA ASP A 783 41.74 -9.54 23.77
C ASP A 783 42.97 -8.62 23.93
N THR A 784 43.01 -7.94 25.07
CA THR A 784 44.03 -6.92 25.42
C THR A 784 45.44 -7.51 25.46
N ASN A 785 45.56 -8.85 25.55
CA ASN A 785 46.83 -9.57 25.61
C ASN A 785 47.38 -10.01 24.24
N THR A 786 46.59 -9.93 23.15
CA THR A 786 47.03 -10.36 21.80
C THR A 786 46.97 -9.25 20.75
N SER A 787 46.70 -8.01 21.16
CA SER A 787 46.44 -6.93 20.21
C SER A 787 47.69 -6.54 19.38
N LEU A 788 47.51 -6.56 18.05
CA LEU A 788 48.48 -6.08 17.04
C LEU A 788 49.13 -4.72 17.38
N PRO A 789 48.44 -3.73 18.00
CA PRO A 789 49.07 -2.49 18.45
C PRO A 789 50.22 -2.69 19.44
N LEU A 790 50.17 -3.70 20.33
CA LEU A 790 51.27 -4.02 21.25
C LEU A 790 52.44 -4.67 20.52
N ALA A 791 52.17 -5.57 19.56
CA ALA A 791 53.20 -6.19 18.73
C ALA A 791 53.90 -5.14 17.84
N LEU A 792 53.14 -4.24 17.21
CA LEU A 792 53.68 -3.12 16.42
C LEU A 792 54.46 -2.14 17.29
N ARG A 793 54.00 -1.86 18.53
CA ARG A 793 54.73 -1.01 19.48
C ARG A 793 56.02 -1.67 19.96
N MET A 794 56.05 -2.99 20.16
CA MET A 794 57.27 -3.74 20.45
C MET A 794 58.24 -3.76 19.26
N VAL A 795 57.76 -4.00 18.05
CA VAL A 795 58.58 -3.98 16.83
C VAL A 795 59.15 -2.58 16.60
N SER A 796 58.35 -1.52 16.79
CA SER A 796 58.84 -0.14 16.70
C SER A 796 59.93 0.15 17.73
N GLN A 797 59.77 -0.32 18.97
CA GLN A 797 60.79 -0.18 20.02
C GLN A 797 62.06 -1.01 19.76
N LEU A 798 61.95 -2.16 19.11
CA LEU A 798 63.08 -3.00 18.72
C LEU A 798 63.85 -2.39 17.54
N VAL A 799 63.15 -1.86 16.54
CA VAL A 799 63.74 -1.17 15.39
C VAL A 799 64.40 0.15 15.79
N GLU A 800 63.81 0.90 16.72
CA GLU A 800 64.44 2.10 17.30
C GLU A 800 65.69 1.78 18.13
N LYS A 801 65.75 0.59 18.76
CA LYS A 801 66.94 0.13 19.49
C LYS A 801 68.10 -0.29 18.59
N GLU A 802 67.83 -0.85 17.41
CA GLU A 802 68.90 -1.21 16.46
C GLU A 802 69.56 0.01 15.82
N ALA A 803 68.86 1.13 15.66
CA ALA A 803 69.46 2.39 15.20
C ALA A 803 70.41 3.04 16.22
N GLY A 804 70.38 2.61 17.48
CA GLY A 804 71.22 3.12 18.59
C GLY A 804 72.49 2.32 18.86
N LEU A 805 72.75 1.23 18.12
CA LEU A 805 73.91 0.35 18.30
C LEU A 805 74.81 0.34 17.05
N LEU A 806 75.38 1.50 16.72
CA LEU A 806 76.64 1.56 15.98
C LEU A 806 77.79 1.34 16.96
N PRO A 807 78.68 0.34 16.76
CA PRO A 807 79.93 0.29 17.50
C PRO A 807 80.87 1.37 16.97
N GLY A 808 81.69 1.94 17.85
CA GLY A 808 82.89 2.68 17.45
C GLY A 808 83.86 1.79 16.67
#